data_AF-A0A949DUI3-F1
#
_entry.id   AF-A0A949DUI3-F1
#
_cell.length_a   1.000
_cell.length_b   1.000
_cell.length_c   1.000
_cell.angle_alpha   90.00
_cell.angle_beta   90.00
_cell.angle_gamma   90.00
#
_symmetry.space_group_name_H-M   'P 1'
#
loop_
_entity.id
_entity.type
_entity.pdbx_description
1 polymer ?
#
loop_
_entity_poly.entity_id
_entity_poly.type
_entity_poly.pdbx_seq_one_letter_code
_entity_poly.pdbx_strand_id
1 'polypeptide(L)'
;MQVITTHINADFDGLASMVAAQKIYPDAVMVFSGSQEKNLRDFINENLQDRYEFTKIKQIELKTITRLIVVDTRNSKRIGVFATCLDNPDISVHLFDHHPDSPGDMKGDLELVKEVGSTTTLFTQLFQEQQVPISASEATIFGLGIYEDTGSLTHLTTRPADLQAAAWLLEQGAQLEIISQFITYDLTAHQVELLHKLIETARSYTIQGIEVVVITLTLQDYFDDFALIVRRFMVMENLDAIFALVSMAGRIYLIGRSRITEVDTGIVAKDFGGGGHATAASATIHDMTLIETQDKLIRILHRHIRPQAIAEEMLSQPVISVPAETSINQAHNLLTRYNITTLPVIDTNQNKPHRPVSLVTGIITRRVIEKAIHHALGHLPVSEYMTSDIKTLPLSATLSDIEELIIERRQRLIPIVHDHQLAGVITRTDLLNMLVNDPAHLPRNLLHENEQPLQERTRNLSALIFETLDKKLIAILQAIGEVAESLGFKAFAVGGFVRDLLLQNKNQDLDIVVEGDGIIFAKKLARRLQGQVKAHERFITAMILLPSGFKIDVATARLEYYDYPAALPTVELSSIKLDLYRRDFTINAMAIQLNPAHFGTLIDFFNCQSDLREKTIKVLHNLSFVEDPTRIFRAIRFEKRMDFKIDIHTSRLIQSAVKMKLFGKATDPRFFTELQLIFSEENPLPAINRLAEFKLFQFLWPDLKPHLKIDRRFNHILTQAGQALSWHHLLYLDEPCPAWQVYLLAIMGRSKAAELSAFCQRFQLPPKTRDFLVQQKLTADKISHILYQRLTIGRSELYWLLKELSNVGLLYLMAIARKNEIKKGVSLYVTELRKAKSQITGRDLKAMGYSPGPRFKTALNKLLTAHLDGAVQSRQEEETFIQQHFPLDEGLQHHNKTTLQ
;
A
#
# COMPACT_ATOMS: atom_id res chain seq x y z
N MET A 1 7.12 58.68 -22.01
CA MET A 1 7.23 57.48 -22.87
C MET A 1 7.32 56.24 -21.97
N GLN A 2 6.74 55.10 -22.38
CA GLN A 2 6.83 53.83 -21.65
C GLN A 2 7.87 52.93 -22.34
N VAL A 3 8.78 52.33 -21.57
CA VAL A 3 9.86 51.49 -22.10
C VAL A 3 9.85 50.14 -21.40
N ILE A 4 9.92 49.06 -22.18
CA ILE A 4 10.12 47.68 -21.70
C ILE A 4 11.57 47.29 -21.94
N THR A 5 12.24 46.77 -20.93
CA THR A 5 13.63 46.30 -21.01
C THR A 5 13.89 45.06 -20.17
N THR A 6 14.98 44.36 -20.47
CA THR A 6 15.49 43.20 -19.73
C THR A 6 16.97 43.43 -19.37
N HIS A 7 17.65 42.42 -18.83
CA HIS A 7 19.07 42.50 -18.50
C HIS A 7 19.99 42.65 -19.72
N ILE A 8 21.23 43.10 -19.47
CA ILE A 8 22.25 43.46 -20.48
C ILE A 8 22.56 42.34 -21.47
N ASN A 9 22.46 41.08 -21.08
CA ASN A 9 22.68 39.92 -21.95
C ASN A 9 21.36 39.18 -22.16
N ALA A 10 20.49 39.67 -23.04
CA ALA A 10 19.15 39.10 -23.21
C ALA A 10 19.22 37.68 -23.78
N ASP A 11 18.46 36.77 -23.18
CA ASP A 11 18.19 35.39 -23.57
C ASP A 11 16.72 35.25 -24.05
N PHE A 12 16.23 34.03 -24.32
CA PHE A 12 14.85 33.81 -24.74
C PHE A 12 13.84 34.08 -23.63
N ASP A 13 14.13 33.91 -22.34
CA ASP A 13 13.18 34.29 -21.28
C ASP A 13 13.05 35.81 -21.20
N GLY A 14 14.17 36.55 -21.27
CA GLY A 14 14.19 37.99 -21.39
C GLY A 14 13.39 38.49 -22.60
N LEU A 15 13.62 37.93 -23.80
CA LEU A 15 12.85 38.27 -25.00
C LEU A 15 11.36 37.94 -24.87
N ALA A 16 11.03 36.71 -24.45
CA ALA A 16 9.66 36.24 -24.33
C ALA A 16 8.88 37.09 -23.33
N SER A 17 9.51 37.43 -22.20
CA SER A 17 8.96 38.32 -21.18
C SER A 17 8.79 39.75 -21.69
N MET A 18 9.70 40.26 -22.53
CA MET A 18 9.53 41.58 -23.15
C MET A 18 8.32 41.61 -24.10
N VAL A 19 8.18 40.59 -24.94
CA VAL A 19 7.03 40.43 -25.85
C VAL A 19 5.73 40.28 -25.05
N ALA A 20 5.76 39.50 -23.97
CA ALA A 20 4.61 39.31 -23.09
C ALA A 20 4.20 40.62 -22.40
N ALA A 21 5.17 41.39 -21.90
CA ALA A 21 4.94 42.68 -21.30
C ALA A 21 4.36 43.69 -22.31
N GLN A 22 4.81 43.70 -23.56
CA GLN A 22 4.27 44.61 -24.59
C GLN A 22 2.78 44.33 -24.85
N LYS A 23 2.35 43.08 -24.71
CA LYS A 23 0.93 42.73 -24.86
C LYS A 23 0.06 43.31 -23.73
N ILE A 24 0.61 43.47 -22.53
CA ILE A 24 -0.04 44.12 -21.38
C ILE A 24 0.07 45.66 -21.47
N TYR A 25 1.19 46.16 -22.00
CA TYR A 25 1.50 47.57 -22.18
C TYR A 25 1.61 47.91 -23.67
N PRO A 26 0.49 48.01 -24.43
CA PRO A 26 0.52 48.17 -25.88
C PRO A 26 1.20 49.46 -26.35
N ASP A 27 1.21 50.51 -25.53
CA ASP A 27 1.86 51.80 -25.82
C ASP A 27 3.35 51.83 -25.44
N ALA A 28 3.90 50.73 -24.92
CA ALA A 28 5.30 50.66 -24.49
C ALA A 28 6.21 50.15 -25.61
N VAL A 29 7.41 50.73 -25.68
CA VAL A 29 8.43 50.39 -26.67
C VAL A 29 9.43 49.42 -26.09
N MET A 30 9.73 48.34 -26.81
CA MET A 30 10.71 47.33 -26.41
C MET A 30 12.13 47.74 -26.78
N VAL A 31 13.03 47.67 -25.80
CA VAL A 31 14.41 48.12 -25.94
C VAL A 31 15.36 47.19 -25.18
N PHE A 32 16.30 46.59 -25.91
CA PHE A 32 17.38 45.83 -25.28
C PHE A 32 18.36 46.79 -24.58
N SER A 33 18.69 46.50 -23.32
CA SER A 33 19.63 47.27 -22.52
C SER A 33 21.10 47.00 -22.88
N GLY A 34 21.38 45.89 -23.57
CA GLY A 34 22.72 45.48 -24.00
C GLY A 34 22.73 44.48 -25.17
N SER A 35 23.66 43.52 -25.13
CA SER A 35 23.82 42.45 -26.12
C SER A 35 22.71 41.38 -26.05
N GLN A 36 22.47 40.71 -27.17
CA GLN A 36 21.67 39.48 -27.23
C GLN A 36 22.57 38.26 -27.27
N GLU A 37 22.13 37.15 -26.71
CA GLU A 37 22.74 35.85 -26.97
C GLU A 37 22.71 35.50 -28.46
N LYS A 38 23.66 34.66 -28.90
CA LYS A 38 23.83 34.34 -30.33
C LYS A 38 22.56 33.68 -30.90
N ASN A 39 22.05 32.64 -30.23
CA ASN A 39 20.86 31.91 -30.67
C ASN A 39 19.61 32.80 -30.68
N LEU A 40 19.50 33.68 -29.69
CA LEU A 40 18.43 34.68 -29.63
C LEU A 40 18.48 35.64 -30.82
N ARG A 41 19.68 36.16 -31.13
CA ARG A 41 19.88 37.09 -32.24
C ARG A 41 19.54 36.44 -33.58
N ASP A 42 19.94 35.18 -33.76
CA ASP A 42 19.65 34.42 -34.97
C ASP A 42 18.13 34.19 -35.08
N PHE A 43 17.46 33.83 -33.98
CA PHE A 43 15.99 33.72 -33.93
C PHE A 43 15.26 35.02 -34.25
N ILE A 44 15.69 36.17 -33.70
CA ILE A 44 15.07 37.48 -33.97
C ILE A 44 15.15 37.82 -35.46
N ASN A 45 16.33 37.60 -36.08
CA ASN A 45 16.55 37.88 -37.50
C ASN A 45 15.73 36.95 -38.41
N GLU A 46 15.59 35.68 -38.05
CA GLU A 46 14.92 34.68 -38.87
C GLU A 46 13.38 34.68 -38.71
N ASN A 47 12.87 35.01 -37.52
CA ASN A 47 11.46 34.74 -37.17
C ASN A 47 10.65 35.96 -36.67
N LEU A 48 11.28 37.06 -36.25
CA LEU A 48 10.59 38.18 -35.58
C LEU A 48 10.68 39.53 -36.30
N GLN A 49 11.56 39.68 -37.29
CA GLN A 49 11.91 40.97 -37.89
C GLN A 49 10.71 41.74 -38.50
N ASP A 50 9.67 41.03 -38.95
CA ASP A 50 8.47 41.62 -39.55
C ASP A 50 7.28 41.78 -38.58
N ARG A 51 7.40 41.33 -37.31
CA ARG A 51 6.28 41.26 -36.36
C ARG A 51 6.42 42.14 -35.12
N TYR A 52 7.64 42.39 -34.66
CA TYR A 52 7.91 43.18 -33.47
C TYR A 52 8.99 44.22 -33.74
N GLU A 53 8.70 45.48 -33.39
CA GLU A 53 9.65 46.59 -33.55
C GLU A 53 10.48 46.76 -32.27
N PHE A 54 11.79 46.50 -32.36
CA PHE A 54 12.76 46.77 -31.30
C PHE A 54 13.48 48.09 -31.59
N THR A 55 13.27 49.09 -30.74
CA THR A 55 13.92 50.39 -30.91
C THR A 55 15.36 50.34 -30.41
N LYS A 56 16.29 50.97 -31.14
CA LYS A 56 17.70 51.01 -30.69
C LYS A 56 17.83 52.00 -29.54
N ILE A 57 18.63 51.65 -28.55
CA ILE A 57 18.86 52.48 -27.36
C ILE A 57 19.31 53.91 -27.67
N LYS A 58 20.04 54.11 -28.78
CA LYS A 58 20.51 55.42 -29.27
C LYS A 58 19.38 56.34 -29.75
N GLN A 59 18.19 55.81 -30.02
CA GLN A 59 17.03 56.53 -30.53
C GLN A 59 16.10 56.99 -29.40
N ILE A 60 16.42 56.67 -28.14
CA ILE A 60 15.57 56.95 -26.98
C ILE A 60 16.22 58.01 -26.11
N GLU A 61 15.47 59.07 -25.85
CA GLU A 61 15.86 60.09 -24.89
C GLU A 61 15.44 59.66 -23.48
N LEU A 62 16.41 59.20 -22.68
CA LEU A 62 16.18 58.61 -21.35
C LEU A 62 15.39 59.53 -20.39
N LYS A 63 15.49 60.86 -20.55
CA LYS A 63 14.76 61.85 -19.74
C LYS A 63 13.26 61.90 -20.01
N THR A 64 12.82 61.40 -21.18
CA THR A 64 11.40 61.42 -21.59
C THR A 64 10.64 60.18 -21.11
N ILE A 65 11.33 59.24 -20.45
CA ILE A 65 10.75 58.00 -19.92
C ILE A 65 9.96 58.33 -18.66
N THR A 66 8.68 58.01 -18.69
CA THR A 66 7.72 58.23 -17.59
C THR A 66 7.37 56.92 -16.90
N ARG A 67 7.55 55.78 -17.57
CA ARG A 67 7.41 54.44 -16.98
C ARG A 67 8.47 53.49 -17.54
N LEU A 68 9.13 52.77 -16.64
CA LEU A 68 10.10 51.73 -16.94
C LEU A 68 9.54 50.36 -16.51
N ILE A 69 9.30 49.48 -17.47
CA ILE A 69 8.89 48.09 -17.24
C ILE A 69 10.14 47.22 -17.39
N VAL A 70 10.58 46.61 -16.30
CA VAL A 70 11.74 45.73 -16.28
C VAL A 70 11.24 44.30 -16.11
N VAL A 71 11.68 43.43 -17.03
CA VAL A 71 11.39 42.00 -16.98
C VAL A 71 12.66 41.21 -16.78
N ASP A 72 12.53 40.06 -16.13
CA ASP A 72 13.57 39.04 -15.96
C ASP A 72 14.82 39.50 -15.18
N THR A 73 14.68 40.63 -14.48
CA THR A 73 15.68 41.08 -13.50
C THR A 73 15.11 42.16 -12.59
N ARG A 74 15.51 42.11 -11.32
CA ARG A 74 15.33 43.22 -10.37
C ARG A 74 16.59 44.02 -10.08
N ASN A 75 17.74 43.64 -10.63
CA ASN A 75 19.00 44.29 -10.26
C ASN A 75 19.27 45.52 -11.14
N SER A 76 19.43 46.71 -10.53
CA SER A 76 19.68 47.96 -11.26
C SER A 76 20.97 47.93 -12.09
N LYS A 77 21.98 47.15 -11.67
CA LYS A 77 23.23 47.00 -12.43
C LYS A 77 23.05 46.18 -13.70
N ARG A 78 22.02 45.34 -13.78
CA ARG A 78 21.75 44.46 -14.92
C ARG A 78 21.00 45.15 -16.06
N ILE A 79 20.45 46.35 -15.87
CA ILE A 79 19.67 47.06 -16.91
C ILE A 79 20.46 48.15 -17.67
N GLY A 80 21.79 48.18 -17.51
CA GLY A 80 22.68 49.04 -18.29
C GLY A 80 22.36 50.54 -18.14
N VAL A 81 22.27 51.25 -19.26
CA VAL A 81 22.04 52.71 -19.26
C VAL A 81 20.68 53.12 -18.69
N PHE A 82 19.69 52.22 -18.66
CA PHE A 82 18.38 52.49 -18.06
C PHE A 82 18.43 52.63 -16.53
N ALA A 83 19.52 52.19 -15.89
CA ALA A 83 19.74 52.46 -14.47
C ALA A 83 19.74 53.97 -14.15
N THR A 84 20.18 54.81 -15.09
CA THR A 84 20.17 56.28 -14.93
C THR A 84 18.76 56.88 -14.91
N CYS A 85 17.75 56.15 -15.41
CA CYS A 85 16.36 56.60 -15.35
C CYS A 85 15.79 56.54 -13.93
N LEU A 86 16.37 55.71 -13.06
CA LEU A 86 15.96 55.57 -11.65
C LEU A 86 16.30 56.81 -10.81
N ASP A 87 17.18 57.69 -11.29
CA ASP A 87 17.49 58.96 -10.63
C ASP A 87 16.35 59.99 -10.77
N ASN A 88 15.36 59.74 -11.63
CA ASN A 88 14.19 60.60 -11.80
C ASN A 88 13.12 60.24 -10.75
N PRO A 89 12.78 61.10 -9.78
CA PRO A 89 11.82 60.79 -8.73
C PRO A 89 10.37 60.61 -9.22
N ASP A 90 10.04 61.09 -10.42
CA ASP A 90 8.70 60.99 -11.01
C ASP A 90 8.54 59.76 -11.94
N ILE A 91 9.55 58.88 -12.03
CA ILE A 91 9.48 57.69 -12.87
C ILE A 91 8.67 56.59 -12.19
N SER A 92 7.75 55.97 -12.94
CA SER A 92 7.07 54.77 -12.46
C SER A 92 7.80 53.50 -12.88
N VAL A 93 8.06 52.58 -11.96
CA VAL A 93 8.84 51.34 -12.21
C VAL A 93 7.98 50.11 -11.98
N HIS A 94 7.85 49.25 -12.99
CA HIS A 94 7.13 47.98 -12.89
C HIS A 94 8.12 46.82 -13.08
N LEU A 95 8.14 45.88 -12.14
CA LEU A 95 9.12 44.78 -12.08
C LEU A 95 8.42 43.43 -12.20
N PHE A 96 8.91 42.58 -13.10
CA PHE A 96 8.50 41.19 -13.28
C PHE A 96 9.74 40.31 -13.25
N ASP A 97 9.86 39.41 -12.27
CA ASP A 97 11.08 38.62 -12.08
C ASP A 97 10.77 37.33 -11.30
N HIS A 98 11.55 36.28 -11.53
CA HIS A 98 11.42 34.99 -10.85
C HIS A 98 12.61 34.66 -9.93
N HIS A 99 13.69 35.45 -9.99
CA HIS A 99 14.89 35.25 -9.19
C HIS A 99 14.65 35.52 -7.69
N PRO A 100 15.32 34.80 -6.77
CA PRO A 100 15.29 35.08 -5.34
C PRO A 100 15.81 36.49 -4.99
N ASP A 101 15.40 37.01 -3.83
CA ASP A 101 15.82 38.34 -3.37
C ASP A 101 17.35 38.45 -3.23
N SER A 102 17.92 39.52 -3.79
CA SER A 102 19.36 39.77 -3.84
C SER A 102 19.73 41.18 -3.33
N PRO A 103 20.92 41.37 -2.70
CA PRO A 103 21.40 42.70 -2.32
C PRO A 103 21.62 43.58 -3.56
N GLY A 104 20.83 44.65 -3.70
CA GLY A 104 20.87 45.56 -4.86
C GLY A 104 19.64 45.47 -5.76
N ASP A 105 18.62 44.69 -5.38
CA ASP A 105 17.33 44.69 -6.06
C ASP A 105 16.63 46.05 -5.95
N MET A 106 16.10 46.48 -7.08
CA MET A 106 15.25 47.66 -7.22
C MET A 106 13.90 47.40 -6.56
N LYS A 107 13.24 48.50 -6.16
CA LYS A 107 11.83 48.48 -5.79
C LYS A 107 11.02 49.21 -6.85
N GLY A 108 9.88 48.62 -7.22
CA GLY A 108 8.94 49.17 -8.18
C GLY A 108 7.63 49.61 -7.53
N ASP A 109 6.85 50.41 -8.24
CA ASP A 109 5.45 50.72 -7.88
C ASP A 109 4.55 49.50 -8.07
N LEU A 110 4.90 48.64 -9.03
CA LEU A 110 4.27 47.35 -9.28
C LEU A 110 5.36 46.27 -9.31
N GLU A 111 5.21 45.26 -8.46
CA GLU A 111 6.13 44.13 -8.39
C GLU A 111 5.35 42.83 -8.50
N LEU A 112 5.62 42.04 -9.53
CA LEU A 112 5.14 40.67 -9.64
C LEU A 112 6.36 39.74 -9.62
N VAL A 113 6.68 39.28 -8.42
CA VAL A 113 7.79 38.37 -8.17
C VAL A 113 7.24 37.08 -7.57
N LYS A 114 7.47 35.95 -8.23
CA LYS A 114 7.15 34.64 -7.67
C LYS A 114 8.30 33.68 -7.95
N GLU A 115 8.47 32.72 -7.05
CA GLU A 115 9.43 31.64 -7.22
C GLU A 115 8.91 30.61 -8.25
N VAL A 116 9.11 30.92 -9.53
CA VAL A 116 8.81 30.06 -10.69
C VAL A 116 10.08 29.84 -11.50
N GLY A 117 10.07 28.89 -12.43
CA GLY A 117 11.24 28.52 -13.21
C GLY A 117 11.54 29.43 -14.39
N SER A 118 10.65 30.38 -14.72
CA SER A 118 10.83 31.37 -15.78
C SER A 118 9.94 32.60 -15.56
N THR A 119 10.41 33.80 -15.89
CA THR A 119 9.60 35.03 -15.87
C THR A 119 8.41 34.94 -16.82
N THR A 120 8.57 34.27 -17.95
CA THR A 120 7.47 34.03 -18.90
C THR A 120 6.31 33.25 -18.27
N THR A 121 6.57 32.34 -17.33
CA THR A 121 5.52 31.62 -16.58
C THR A 121 4.61 32.59 -15.83
N LEU A 122 5.15 33.68 -15.27
CA LEU A 122 4.35 34.72 -14.60
C LEU A 122 3.34 35.36 -15.58
N PHE A 123 3.81 35.70 -16.78
CA PHE A 123 2.96 36.31 -17.80
C PHE A 123 1.90 35.35 -18.32
N THR A 124 2.21 34.05 -18.49
CA THR A 124 1.18 33.07 -18.88
C THR A 124 0.06 32.98 -17.85
N GLN A 125 0.37 33.01 -16.55
CA GLN A 125 -0.64 33.07 -15.50
C GLN A 125 -1.48 34.34 -15.58
N LEU A 126 -0.85 35.50 -15.80
CA LEU A 126 -1.57 36.76 -15.99
C LEU A 126 -2.52 36.71 -17.20
N PHE A 127 -2.09 36.12 -18.32
CA PHE A 127 -2.92 35.98 -19.51
C PHE A 127 -4.12 35.06 -19.27
N GLN A 128 -3.93 33.97 -18.50
CA GLN A 128 -5.02 33.10 -18.09
C GLN A 128 -6.01 33.82 -17.16
N GLU A 129 -5.51 34.54 -16.15
CA GLU A 129 -6.33 35.27 -15.17
C GLU A 129 -7.13 36.41 -15.83
N GLN A 130 -6.51 37.15 -16.75
CA GLN A 130 -7.10 38.29 -17.44
C GLN A 130 -7.79 37.92 -18.76
N GLN A 131 -7.78 36.64 -19.14
CA GLN A 131 -8.33 36.12 -20.39
C GLN A 131 -7.80 36.85 -21.63
N VAL A 132 -6.51 37.16 -21.64
CA VAL A 132 -5.85 37.82 -22.78
C VAL A 132 -5.58 36.78 -23.87
N PRO A 133 -6.11 36.94 -25.11
CA PRO A 133 -5.90 35.98 -26.18
C PRO A 133 -4.48 36.06 -26.72
N ILE A 134 -3.82 34.91 -26.88
CA ILE A 134 -2.48 34.80 -27.48
C ILE A 134 -2.55 34.00 -28.79
N SER A 135 -1.72 34.37 -29.77
CA SER A 135 -1.57 33.64 -31.03
C SER A 135 -0.63 32.45 -30.88
N ALA A 136 -0.71 31.47 -31.80
CA ALA A 136 0.19 30.31 -31.81
C ALA A 136 1.68 30.71 -31.88
N SER A 137 2.00 31.80 -32.59
CA SER A 137 3.37 32.32 -32.66
C SER A 137 3.82 32.93 -31.34
N GLU A 138 2.97 33.72 -30.68
CA GLU A 138 3.25 34.22 -29.32
C GLU A 138 3.40 33.07 -28.32
N ALA A 139 2.53 32.06 -28.42
CA ALA A 139 2.62 30.87 -27.58
C ALA A 139 3.96 30.12 -27.76
N THR A 140 4.48 30.09 -28.99
CA THR A 140 5.79 29.49 -29.29
C THR A 140 6.95 30.31 -28.71
N ILE A 141 6.91 31.64 -28.80
CA ILE A 141 7.90 32.54 -28.19
C ILE A 141 7.89 32.39 -26.67
N PHE A 142 6.71 32.36 -26.06
CA PHE A 142 6.58 32.15 -24.62
C PHE A 142 7.08 30.75 -24.21
N GLY A 143 6.86 29.74 -25.07
CA GLY A 143 7.41 28.41 -24.88
C GLY A 143 8.94 28.41 -24.88
N LEU A 144 9.59 29.15 -25.79
CA LEU A 144 11.05 29.26 -25.83
C LEU A 144 11.62 29.79 -24.51
N GLY A 145 11.02 30.84 -23.92
CA GLY A 145 11.44 31.38 -22.63
C GLY A 145 11.36 30.36 -21.49
N ILE A 146 10.21 29.66 -21.38
CA ILE A 146 10.04 28.63 -20.33
C ILE A 146 11.03 27.47 -20.54
N TYR A 147 11.18 26.96 -21.77
CA TYR A 147 12.04 25.81 -22.04
C TYR A 147 13.53 26.13 -21.91
N GLU A 148 13.95 27.37 -22.13
CA GLU A 148 15.34 27.76 -21.88
C GLU A 148 15.66 27.74 -20.39
N ASP A 149 14.91 28.51 -19.60
CA ASP A 149 15.31 28.80 -18.23
C ASP A 149 15.05 27.61 -17.27
N THR A 150 14.04 26.80 -17.60
CA THR A 150 13.79 25.51 -16.92
C THR A 150 14.68 24.36 -17.42
N GLY A 151 15.53 24.59 -18.42
CA GLY A 151 16.37 23.55 -19.03
C GLY A 151 15.55 22.41 -19.60
N SER A 152 14.57 22.74 -20.44
CA SER A 152 13.54 21.83 -20.95
C SER A 152 12.81 21.08 -19.83
N LEU A 153 12.43 21.81 -18.78
CA LEU A 153 11.72 21.32 -17.59
C LEU A 153 12.51 20.32 -16.72
N THR A 154 13.84 20.29 -16.87
CA THR A 154 14.71 19.34 -16.12
C THR A 154 15.54 20.00 -15.02
N HIS A 155 15.60 21.34 -14.97
CA HIS A 155 16.30 22.06 -13.90
C HIS A 155 15.58 21.88 -12.56
N LEU A 156 16.34 21.82 -11.46
CA LEU A 156 15.80 21.71 -10.09
C LEU A 156 15.03 22.98 -9.65
N THR A 157 15.23 24.09 -10.34
CA THR A 157 14.50 25.34 -10.18
C THR A 157 13.10 25.29 -10.82
N THR A 158 12.83 24.32 -11.70
CA THR A 158 11.51 24.11 -12.30
C THR A 158 10.46 23.84 -11.22
N ARG A 159 9.28 24.42 -11.37
CA ARG A 159 8.12 24.34 -10.48
C ARG A 159 6.90 23.81 -11.25
N PRO A 160 5.88 23.28 -10.55
CA PRO A 160 4.66 22.81 -11.20
C PRO A 160 3.96 23.87 -12.08
N ALA A 161 4.10 25.14 -11.70
CA ALA A 161 3.57 26.27 -12.46
C ALA A 161 4.15 26.35 -13.88
N ASP A 162 5.43 26.01 -14.06
CA ASP A 162 6.10 26.08 -15.36
C ASP A 162 5.58 24.99 -16.30
N LEU A 163 5.32 23.79 -15.76
CA LEU A 163 4.72 22.69 -16.52
C LEU A 163 3.28 23.00 -16.92
N GLN A 164 2.51 23.63 -16.03
CA GLN A 164 1.14 24.08 -16.33
C GLN A 164 1.13 25.18 -17.39
N ALA A 165 2.05 26.14 -17.30
CA ALA A 165 2.23 27.18 -18.29
C ALA A 165 2.61 26.60 -19.65
N ALA A 166 3.61 25.72 -19.71
CA ALA A 166 4.02 25.03 -20.94
C ALA A 166 2.86 24.23 -21.54
N ALA A 167 2.10 23.48 -20.73
CA ALA A 167 0.94 22.74 -21.20
C ALA A 167 -0.12 23.67 -21.81
N TRP A 168 -0.42 24.78 -21.14
CA TRP A 168 -1.37 25.76 -21.65
C TRP A 168 -0.90 26.44 -22.94
N LEU A 169 0.38 26.78 -23.06
CA LEU A 169 0.94 27.35 -24.29
C LEU A 169 0.81 26.37 -25.46
N LEU A 170 0.98 25.07 -25.21
CA LEU A 170 0.72 24.03 -26.22
C LEU A 170 -0.76 23.97 -26.62
N GLU A 171 -1.68 24.11 -25.67
CA GLU A 171 -3.12 24.24 -25.97
C GLU A 171 -3.43 25.48 -26.83
N GLN A 172 -2.68 26.59 -26.64
CA GLN A 172 -2.78 27.79 -27.48
C GLN A 172 -2.06 27.66 -28.84
N GLY A 173 -1.47 26.50 -29.14
CA GLY A 173 -0.86 26.19 -30.44
C GLY A 173 0.65 26.44 -30.55
N ALA A 174 1.38 26.47 -29.42
CA ALA A 174 2.84 26.55 -29.45
C ALA A 174 3.48 25.38 -30.22
N GLN A 175 4.49 25.67 -31.05
CA GLN A 175 5.15 24.68 -31.90
C GLN A 175 6.43 24.14 -31.26
N LEU A 176 6.37 22.90 -30.75
CA LEU A 176 7.51 22.24 -30.10
C LEU A 176 8.71 22.02 -31.04
N GLU A 177 8.48 21.86 -32.34
CA GLU A 177 9.55 21.68 -33.32
C GLU A 177 10.50 22.89 -33.32
N ILE A 178 9.94 24.10 -33.39
CA ILE A 178 10.71 25.35 -33.32
C ILE A 178 11.39 25.47 -31.97
N ILE A 179 10.69 25.17 -30.86
CA ILE A 179 11.28 25.21 -29.52
C ILE A 179 12.51 24.29 -29.44
N SER A 180 12.39 23.06 -29.94
CA SER A 180 13.49 22.09 -29.93
C SER A 180 14.68 22.53 -30.78
N GLN A 181 14.45 23.18 -31.92
CA GLN A 181 15.51 23.64 -32.82
C GLN A 181 16.45 24.67 -32.17
N PHE A 182 15.91 25.57 -31.33
CA PHE A 182 16.68 26.66 -30.74
C PHE A 182 17.19 26.36 -29.31
N ILE A 183 16.56 25.42 -28.59
CA ILE A 183 16.95 25.02 -27.22
C ILE A 183 17.97 23.86 -27.19
N THR A 184 18.08 23.06 -28.26
CA THR A 184 19.01 21.93 -28.28
C THR A 184 20.45 22.37 -28.62
N TYR A 185 21.35 22.29 -27.65
CA TYR A 185 22.78 22.56 -27.86
C TYR A 185 23.48 21.36 -28.51
N ASP A 186 23.69 21.43 -29.82
CA ASP A 186 24.54 20.48 -30.55
C ASP A 186 26.02 20.58 -30.11
N LEU A 187 26.73 19.45 -30.10
CA LEU A 187 28.16 19.43 -29.79
C LEU A 187 28.97 19.99 -30.97
N THR A 188 29.75 21.02 -30.71
CA THR A 188 30.72 21.51 -31.70
C THR A 188 31.87 20.50 -31.89
N ALA A 189 32.54 20.53 -33.04
CA ALA A 189 33.69 19.65 -33.31
C ALA A 189 34.79 19.76 -32.23
N HIS A 190 35.00 20.96 -31.68
CA HIS A 190 35.95 21.21 -30.61
C HIS A 190 35.51 20.57 -29.27
N GLN A 191 34.21 20.58 -28.97
CA GLN A 191 33.66 19.90 -27.79
C GLN A 191 33.75 18.37 -27.89
N VAL A 192 33.60 17.81 -29.09
CA VAL A 192 33.80 16.37 -29.35
C VAL A 192 35.28 15.99 -29.14
N GLU A 193 36.22 16.80 -29.63
CA GLU A 193 37.65 16.59 -29.40
C GLU A 193 38.01 16.64 -27.91
N LEU A 194 37.39 17.56 -27.16
CA LEU A 194 37.60 17.70 -25.73
C LEU A 194 37.03 16.50 -24.95
N LEU A 195 35.85 16.00 -25.33
CA LEU A 195 35.29 14.75 -24.81
C LEU A 195 36.23 13.57 -25.01
N HIS A 196 36.83 13.44 -26.20
CA HIS A 196 37.83 12.41 -26.47
C HIS A 196 39.03 12.51 -25.53
N LYS A 197 39.55 13.73 -25.29
CA LYS A 197 40.65 13.96 -24.33
C LYS A 197 40.26 13.63 -22.88
N LEU A 198 39.01 13.88 -22.47
CA LEU A 198 38.52 13.48 -21.14
C LEU A 198 38.53 11.96 -20.98
N ILE A 199 38.09 11.21 -22.00
CA ILE A 199 38.12 9.74 -22.00
C ILE A 199 39.56 9.23 -21.82
N GLU A 200 40.52 9.77 -22.58
CA GLU A 200 41.92 9.32 -22.52
C GLU A 200 42.62 9.62 -21.19
N THR A 201 42.23 10.70 -20.51
CA THR A 201 42.90 11.19 -19.29
C THR A 201 42.20 10.81 -17.99
N ALA A 202 41.02 10.20 -18.07
CA ALA A 202 40.27 9.75 -16.90
C ALA A 202 41.01 8.64 -16.13
N ARG A 203 41.13 8.83 -14.81
CA ARG A 203 41.69 7.85 -13.88
C ARG A 203 40.69 7.57 -12.77
N SER A 204 40.31 6.31 -12.59
CA SER A 204 39.46 5.88 -11.48
C SER A 204 40.28 5.66 -10.20
N TYR A 205 39.76 6.16 -9.08
CA TYR A 205 40.28 5.94 -7.74
C TYR A 205 39.18 5.31 -6.88
N THR A 206 39.49 4.22 -6.19
CA THR A 206 38.57 3.63 -5.23
C THR A 206 38.92 4.14 -3.83
N ILE A 207 38.03 4.94 -3.23
CA ILE A 207 38.22 5.54 -1.91
C ILE A 207 37.08 5.07 -1.01
N GLN A 208 37.40 4.30 0.05
CA GLN A 208 36.41 3.77 0.99
C GLN A 208 35.26 3.00 0.30
N GLY A 209 35.57 2.25 -0.77
CA GLY A 209 34.60 1.48 -1.56
C GLY A 209 33.88 2.27 -2.66
N ILE A 210 34.07 3.59 -2.74
CA ILE A 210 33.42 4.46 -3.72
C ILE A 210 34.38 4.74 -4.87
N GLU A 211 33.92 4.56 -6.11
CA GLU A 211 34.68 4.90 -7.30
C GLU A 211 34.55 6.40 -7.62
N VAL A 212 35.70 7.08 -7.65
CA VAL A 212 35.80 8.51 -7.98
C VAL A 212 36.73 8.67 -9.16
N VAL A 213 36.25 9.30 -10.23
CA VAL A 213 37.07 9.56 -11.41
C VAL A 213 37.74 10.92 -11.30
N VAL A 214 39.05 10.96 -11.49
CA VAL A 214 39.83 12.20 -11.54
C VAL A 214 40.43 12.37 -12.92
N ILE A 215 40.27 13.56 -13.49
CA ILE A 215 40.78 13.93 -14.81
C ILE A 215 41.78 15.06 -14.64
N THR A 216 42.89 14.97 -15.37
CA THR A 216 43.90 16.03 -15.45
C THR A 216 44.16 16.41 -16.91
N LEU A 217 43.88 17.67 -17.27
CA LEU A 217 44.01 18.16 -18.65
C LEU A 217 44.74 19.51 -18.71
N THR A 218 45.45 19.76 -19.80
CA THR A 218 46.05 21.07 -20.10
C THR A 218 45.53 21.56 -21.45
N LEU A 219 44.96 22.76 -21.49
CA LEU A 219 44.49 23.42 -22.71
C LEU A 219 45.33 24.67 -22.99
N GLN A 220 45.55 24.95 -24.28
CA GLN A 220 46.26 26.14 -24.73
C GLN A 220 45.39 27.39 -24.61
N ASP A 221 44.11 27.27 -24.99
CA ASP A 221 43.13 28.34 -24.95
C ASP A 221 42.17 28.18 -23.77
N TYR A 222 41.59 29.30 -23.33
CA TYR A 222 40.58 29.33 -22.29
C TYR A 222 39.21 28.90 -22.87
N PHE A 223 38.50 28.03 -22.15
CA PHE A 223 37.25 27.44 -22.60
C PHE A 223 36.16 27.56 -21.53
N ASP A 224 35.17 28.44 -21.76
CA ASP A 224 34.12 28.78 -20.79
C ASP A 224 33.19 27.60 -20.45
N ASP A 225 32.85 26.73 -21.41
CA ASP A 225 31.85 25.67 -21.22
C ASP A 225 32.41 24.34 -20.68
N PHE A 226 33.60 24.33 -20.10
CA PHE A 226 34.25 23.07 -19.71
C PHE A 226 33.42 22.27 -18.69
N ALA A 227 32.74 22.97 -17.78
CA ALA A 227 31.87 22.35 -16.79
C ALA A 227 30.69 21.59 -17.40
N LEU A 228 30.18 22.04 -18.56
CA LEU A 228 29.13 21.35 -19.32
C LEU A 228 29.66 20.05 -19.93
N ILE A 229 30.91 20.08 -20.43
CA ILE A 229 31.54 18.89 -21.02
C ILE A 229 31.85 17.83 -19.96
N VAL A 230 32.33 18.23 -18.77
CA VAL A 230 32.50 17.31 -17.62
C VAL A 230 31.17 16.68 -17.21
N ARG A 231 30.07 17.44 -17.19
CA ARG A 231 28.72 16.92 -16.91
C ARG A 231 28.29 15.90 -17.98
N ARG A 232 28.48 16.21 -19.27
CA ARG A 232 28.15 15.27 -20.36
C ARG A 232 28.97 13.99 -20.27
N PHE A 233 30.27 14.09 -19.99
CA PHE A 233 31.15 12.94 -19.80
C PHE A 233 30.70 12.07 -18.61
N MET A 234 30.36 12.68 -17.47
CA MET A 234 29.81 11.97 -16.30
C MET A 234 28.53 11.19 -16.64
N VAL A 235 27.66 11.77 -17.49
CA VAL A 235 26.44 11.11 -17.95
C VAL A 235 26.75 9.97 -18.92
N MET A 236 27.66 10.19 -19.86
CA MET A 236 28.04 9.23 -20.91
C MET A 236 28.69 7.97 -20.31
N GLU A 237 29.61 8.14 -19.36
CA GLU A 237 30.32 7.03 -18.70
C GLU A 237 29.58 6.50 -17.45
N ASN A 238 28.40 7.05 -17.14
CA ASN A 238 27.59 6.70 -15.97
C ASN A 238 28.39 6.67 -14.64
N LEU A 239 29.12 7.75 -14.39
CA LEU A 239 29.99 7.91 -13.22
C LEU A 239 29.21 8.46 -12.03
N ASP A 240 29.52 7.97 -10.82
CA ASP A 240 28.89 8.41 -9.58
C ASP A 240 29.51 9.71 -9.04
N ALA A 241 30.84 9.86 -9.16
CA ALA A 241 31.56 11.08 -8.82
C ALA A 241 32.75 11.34 -9.76
N ILE A 242 32.97 12.62 -10.11
CA ILE A 242 34.04 13.07 -11.00
C ILE A 242 34.65 14.40 -10.52
N PHE A 243 35.97 14.51 -10.61
CA PHE A 243 36.72 15.75 -10.41
C PHE A 243 37.67 16.00 -11.58
N ALA A 244 37.47 17.10 -12.31
CA ALA A 244 38.34 17.50 -13.40
C ALA A 244 39.24 18.67 -12.98
N LEU A 245 40.55 18.49 -13.15
CA LEU A 245 41.60 19.48 -12.97
C LEU A 245 42.11 19.92 -14.34
N VAL A 246 41.93 21.20 -14.67
CA VAL A 246 42.28 21.72 -15.98
C VAL A 246 43.17 22.93 -15.88
N SER A 247 44.35 22.88 -16.49
CA SER A 247 45.21 24.05 -16.64
C SER A 247 44.85 24.79 -17.93
N MET A 248 44.41 26.04 -17.82
CA MET A 248 44.14 26.93 -18.96
C MET A 248 44.72 28.32 -18.68
N ALA A 249 45.41 28.91 -19.68
CA ALA A 249 45.97 30.27 -19.59
C ALA A 249 46.77 30.57 -18.29
N GLY A 250 47.50 29.57 -17.78
CA GLY A 250 48.34 29.71 -16.58
C GLY A 250 47.60 29.60 -15.23
N ARG A 251 46.33 29.21 -15.21
CA ARG A 251 45.55 28.92 -13.98
C ARG A 251 44.98 27.51 -14.01
N ILE A 252 44.82 26.89 -12.85
CA ILE A 252 44.21 25.57 -12.72
C ILE A 252 42.77 25.72 -12.23
N TYR A 253 41.83 25.09 -12.92
CA TYR A 253 40.43 25.02 -12.56
C TYR A 253 40.09 23.61 -12.07
N LEU A 254 39.48 23.53 -10.89
CA LEU A 254 38.87 22.32 -10.36
C LEU A 254 37.37 22.37 -10.63
N ILE A 255 36.82 21.32 -11.22
CA ILE A 255 35.38 21.14 -11.44
C ILE A 255 34.98 19.79 -10.86
N GLY A 256 34.13 19.80 -9.83
CA GLY A 256 33.60 18.60 -9.18
C GLY A 256 32.12 18.38 -9.50
N ARG A 257 31.74 17.14 -9.80
CA ARG A 257 30.34 16.70 -9.91
C ARG A 257 30.14 15.37 -9.18
N SER A 258 29.02 15.25 -8.47
CA SER A 258 28.62 14.02 -7.78
C SER A 258 27.12 13.78 -7.91
N ARG A 259 26.72 12.51 -8.04
CA ARG A 259 25.34 12.02 -7.98
C ARG A 259 25.01 11.35 -6.65
N ILE A 260 26.02 11.10 -5.84
CA ILE A 260 25.92 10.37 -4.57
C ILE A 260 26.23 11.32 -3.40
N THR A 261 25.55 11.11 -2.28
CA THR A 261 25.65 11.97 -1.09
C THR A 261 26.96 11.79 -0.32
N GLU A 262 27.63 10.66 -0.53
CA GLU A 262 28.87 10.24 0.10
C GLU A 262 30.08 11.03 -0.40
N VAL A 263 29.96 11.70 -1.54
CA VAL A 263 30.97 12.57 -2.14
C VAL A 263 30.42 13.99 -2.27
N ASP A 264 30.67 14.82 -1.24
CA ASP A 264 30.33 16.25 -1.27
C ASP A 264 31.40 17.06 -1.98
N THR A 265 31.11 17.44 -3.23
CA THR A 265 32.03 18.22 -4.08
C THR A 265 32.21 19.66 -3.60
N GLY A 266 31.23 20.24 -2.90
CA GLY A 266 31.27 21.59 -2.36
C GLY A 266 32.28 21.72 -1.21
N ILE A 267 32.33 20.72 -0.33
CA ILE A 267 33.35 20.65 0.74
C ILE A 267 34.74 20.50 0.14
N VAL A 268 34.90 19.63 -0.86
CA VAL A 268 36.18 19.43 -1.55
C VAL A 268 36.66 20.71 -2.22
N ALA A 269 35.77 21.45 -2.90
CA ALA A 269 36.12 22.72 -3.55
C ALA A 269 36.51 23.82 -2.54
N LYS A 270 35.87 23.88 -1.36
CA LYS A 270 36.22 24.85 -0.30
C LYS A 270 37.66 24.70 0.18
N ASP A 271 38.20 23.48 0.26
CA ASP A 271 39.60 23.23 0.64
C ASP A 271 40.63 23.75 -0.41
N PHE A 272 40.14 24.10 -1.61
CA PHE A 272 40.89 24.78 -2.67
C PHE A 272 40.56 26.27 -2.79
N GLY A 273 39.77 26.84 -1.87
CA GLY A 273 39.33 28.24 -1.92
C GLY A 273 38.19 28.50 -2.92
N GLY A 274 37.52 27.45 -3.38
CA GLY A 274 36.34 27.52 -4.25
C GLY A 274 35.01 27.43 -3.51
N GLY A 275 33.94 27.16 -4.26
CA GLY A 275 32.57 27.09 -3.74
C GLY A 275 31.64 26.27 -4.63
N GLY A 276 30.44 25.98 -4.13
CA GLY A 276 29.42 25.20 -4.82
C GLY A 276 28.48 24.47 -3.88
N HIS A 277 27.70 23.55 -4.46
CA HIS A 277 26.79 22.63 -3.78
C HIS A 277 27.41 21.24 -3.66
N ALA A 278 26.81 20.37 -2.84
CA ALA A 278 27.29 18.99 -2.64
C ALA A 278 27.43 18.20 -3.97
N THR A 279 26.53 18.43 -4.92
CA THR A 279 26.52 17.75 -6.23
C THR A 279 27.37 18.44 -7.30
N ALA A 280 27.81 19.67 -7.08
CA ALA A 280 28.29 20.57 -8.11
C ALA A 280 29.16 21.70 -7.54
N ALA A 281 30.46 21.71 -7.81
CA ALA A 281 31.35 22.74 -7.29
C ALA A 281 32.53 23.07 -8.21
N SER A 282 33.13 24.25 -8.01
CA SER A 282 34.32 24.67 -8.73
C SER A 282 35.29 25.48 -7.86
N ALA A 283 36.58 25.45 -8.21
CA ALA A 283 37.62 26.26 -7.58
C ALA A 283 38.69 26.70 -8.60
N THR A 284 39.29 27.88 -8.38
CA THR A 284 40.40 28.39 -9.21
C THR A 284 41.67 28.47 -8.38
N ILE A 285 42.74 27.82 -8.85
CA ILE A 285 43.97 27.56 -8.11
C ILE A 285 45.12 28.27 -8.81
N HIS A 286 45.87 29.09 -8.06
CA HIS A 286 46.87 30.02 -8.58
C HIS A 286 48.32 29.64 -8.24
N ASP A 287 48.55 28.96 -7.11
CA ASP A 287 49.90 28.76 -6.53
C ASP A 287 50.34 27.29 -6.45
N MET A 288 49.87 26.46 -7.39
CA MET A 288 50.20 25.03 -7.42
C MET A 288 50.38 24.54 -8.86
N THR A 289 51.21 23.52 -9.05
CA THR A 289 51.25 22.77 -10.32
C THR A 289 50.07 21.80 -10.43
N LEU A 290 49.76 21.33 -11.64
CA LEU A 290 48.68 20.35 -11.87
C LEU A 290 48.87 19.07 -11.05
N ILE A 291 50.13 18.61 -10.94
CA ILE A 291 50.52 17.42 -10.19
C ILE A 291 50.33 17.62 -8.68
N GLU A 292 50.83 18.72 -8.13
CA GLU A 292 50.63 19.04 -6.70
C GLU A 292 49.15 19.20 -6.36
N THR A 293 48.38 19.78 -7.28
CA THR A 293 46.93 19.95 -7.13
C THR A 293 46.21 18.61 -7.10
N GLN A 294 46.58 17.69 -8.00
CA GLN A 294 46.06 16.33 -8.04
C GLN A 294 46.36 15.59 -6.72
N ASP A 295 47.61 15.62 -6.26
CA ASP A 295 47.99 14.96 -5.00
C ASP A 295 47.23 15.52 -3.79
N LYS A 296 47.04 16.84 -3.74
CA LYS A 296 46.24 17.49 -2.70
C LYS A 296 44.77 17.07 -2.78
N LEU A 297 44.20 16.98 -3.99
CA LEU A 297 42.81 16.58 -4.22
C LEU A 297 42.58 15.16 -3.71
N ILE A 298 43.45 14.21 -4.06
CA ILE A 298 43.34 12.83 -3.58
C ILE A 298 43.36 12.76 -2.04
N ARG A 299 44.24 13.52 -1.37
CA ARG A 299 44.28 13.57 0.11
C ARG A 299 42.99 14.14 0.72
N ILE A 300 42.40 15.13 0.09
CA ILE A 300 41.14 15.75 0.53
C ILE A 300 39.97 14.77 0.36
N LEU A 301 39.92 14.04 -0.77
CA LEU A 301 38.91 13.02 -1.01
C LEU A 301 38.97 11.90 0.03
N HIS A 302 40.17 11.43 0.40
CA HIS A 302 40.34 10.46 1.49
C HIS A 302 39.86 10.97 2.87
N ARG A 303 39.77 12.28 3.08
CA ARG A 303 39.33 12.89 4.35
C ARG A 303 37.81 13.04 4.44
N HIS A 304 37.17 13.42 3.34
CA HIS A 304 35.76 13.83 3.32
C HIS A 304 34.79 12.76 2.84
N ILE A 305 35.25 11.76 2.08
CA ILE A 305 34.41 10.64 1.66
C ILE A 305 34.20 9.70 2.86
N ARG A 306 32.95 9.61 3.35
CA ARG A 306 32.55 8.71 4.45
C ARG A 306 31.30 7.89 4.07
N PRO A 307 31.32 6.55 4.20
CA PRO A 307 30.14 5.72 3.98
C PRO A 307 29.10 5.92 5.10
N GLN A 308 27.81 5.81 4.79
CA GLN A 308 26.75 5.77 5.82
C GLN A 308 26.79 4.46 6.63
N ALA A 309 26.44 4.55 7.91
CA ALA A 309 26.23 3.39 8.77
C ALA A 309 24.87 2.76 8.45
N ILE A 310 24.86 1.47 8.09
CA ILE A 310 23.65 0.77 7.62
C ILE A 310 23.28 -0.41 8.55
N ALA A 311 24.19 -0.81 9.44
CA ALA A 311 23.94 -1.95 10.34
C ALA A 311 22.72 -1.75 11.26
N GLU A 312 22.46 -0.52 11.72
CA GLU A 312 21.28 -0.18 12.53
C GLU A 312 19.95 -0.41 11.80
N GLU A 313 19.92 -0.17 10.49
CA GLU A 313 18.72 -0.31 9.67
C GLU A 313 18.46 -1.77 9.25
N MET A 314 19.53 -2.58 9.13
CA MET A 314 19.45 -3.97 8.67
C MET A 314 19.23 -5.00 9.76
N LEU A 315 19.56 -4.68 11.02
CA LEU A 315 19.59 -5.68 12.08
C LEU A 315 18.21 -6.27 12.39
N SER A 316 18.17 -7.57 12.67
CA SER A 316 16.98 -8.25 13.16
C SER A 316 16.95 -8.29 14.69
N GLN A 317 15.81 -7.90 15.27
CA GLN A 317 15.54 -7.91 16.72
C GLN A 317 14.15 -8.52 17.01
N PRO A 318 13.93 -9.13 18.20
CA PRO A 318 14.92 -9.47 19.21
C PRO A 318 15.81 -10.66 18.78
N VAL A 319 17.05 -10.71 19.29
CA VAL A 319 18.00 -11.78 18.93
C VAL A 319 17.75 -13.03 19.77
N ILE A 320 17.55 -14.16 19.09
CA ILE A 320 17.48 -15.47 19.73
C ILE A 320 18.91 -15.97 19.92
N SER A 321 19.33 -16.12 21.17
CA SER A 321 20.68 -16.57 21.56
C SER A 321 20.61 -17.64 22.66
N VAL A 322 21.73 -18.33 22.92
CA VAL A 322 21.82 -19.37 23.95
C VAL A 322 23.02 -19.16 24.88
N PRO A 323 22.89 -19.44 26.19
CA PRO A 323 24.04 -19.55 27.09
C PRO A 323 25.03 -20.64 26.64
N ALA A 324 26.32 -20.41 26.86
CA ALA A 324 27.40 -21.36 26.56
C ALA A 324 27.17 -22.78 27.12
N GLU A 325 26.56 -22.89 28.30
CA GLU A 325 26.29 -24.15 29.00
C GLU A 325 25.04 -24.90 28.49
N THR A 326 24.28 -24.30 27.56
CA THR A 326 23.05 -24.90 27.03
C THR A 326 23.38 -26.18 26.27
N SER A 327 22.61 -27.26 26.48
CA SER A 327 22.86 -28.51 25.76
C SER A 327 22.57 -28.41 24.26
N ILE A 328 23.28 -29.20 23.45
CA ILE A 328 23.07 -29.29 22.00
C ILE A 328 21.61 -29.64 21.66
N ASN A 329 20.95 -30.51 22.43
CA ASN A 329 19.53 -30.86 22.23
C ASN A 329 18.60 -29.67 22.49
N GLN A 330 18.85 -28.88 23.53
CA GLN A 330 18.07 -27.66 23.78
C GLN A 330 18.30 -26.62 22.69
N ALA A 331 19.55 -26.43 22.25
CA ALA A 331 19.86 -25.56 21.12
C ALA A 331 19.20 -26.03 19.81
N HIS A 332 19.14 -27.33 19.56
CA HIS A 332 18.41 -27.90 18.43
C HIS A 332 16.92 -27.58 18.47
N ASN A 333 16.30 -27.74 19.64
CA ASN A 333 14.89 -27.40 19.84
C ASN A 333 14.64 -25.91 19.56
N LEU A 334 15.53 -25.02 20.00
CA LEU A 334 15.43 -23.58 19.70
C LEU A 334 15.58 -23.31 18.19
N LEU A 335 16.60 -23.86 17.53
CA LEU A 335 16.77 -23.70 16.08
C LEU A 335 15.53 -24.15 15.30
N THR A 336 14.92 -25.26 15.71
CA THR A 336 13.71 -25.80 15.11
C THR A 336 12.49 -24.95 15.42
N ARG A 337 12.32 -24.53 16.67
CA ARG A 337 11.21 -23.70 17.14
C ARG A 337 11.16 -22.33 16.46
N TYR A 338 12.31 -21.68 16.31
CA TYR A 338 12.41 -20.36 15.70
C TYR A 338 12.72 -20.40 14.19
N ASN A 339 12.85 -21.60 13.61
CA ASN A 339 13.23 -21.82 12.21
C ASN A 339 14.48 -21.05 11.76
N ILE A 340 15.46 -20.92 12.65
CA ILE A 340 16.74 -20.26 12.39
C ILE A 340 17.84 -21.32 12.17
N THR A 341 18.89 -20.93 11.45
CA THR A 341 19.97 -21.86 11.08
C THR A 341 21.22 -21.72 11.94
N THR A 342 21.35 -20.61 12.67
CA THR A 342 22.52 -20.27 13.47
C THR A 342 22.08 -19.54 14.73
N LEU A 343 22.71 -19.86 15.87
CA LEU A 343 22.50 -19.21 17.16
C LEU A 343 23.78 -18.51 17.61
N PRO A 344 23.72 -17.22 18.00
CA PRO A 344 24.73 -16.60 18.84
C PRO A 344 24.78 -17.27 20.20
N VAL A 345 25.99 -17.50 20.69
CA VAL A 345 26.27 -18.05 22.01
C VAL A 345 26.79 -16.92 22.88
N ILE A 346 26.16 -16.74 24.05
CA ILE A 346 26.49 -15.68 25.01
C ILE A 346 27.05 -16.27 26.30
N ASP A 347 28.03 -15.58 26.89
CA ASP A 347 28.49 -15.90 28.24
C ASP A 347 27.58 -15.23 29.27
N THR A 348 27.02 -16.05 30.17
CA THR A 348 26.16 -15.61 31.27
C THR A 348 26.81 -15.83 32.64
N ASN A 349 28.05 -16.32 32.71
CA ASN A 349 28.72 -16.60 33.97
C ASN A 349 29.05 -15.32 34.75
N GLN A 350 28.36 -15.12 35.86
CA GLN A 350 28.52 -13.99 36.79
C GLN A 350 29.80 -14.05 37.66
N ASN A 351 30.63 -15.09 37.52
CA ASN A 351 31.71 -15.43 38.47
C ASN A 351 33.11 -14.90 38.13
N LYS A 352 33.26 -13.92 37.22
CA LYS A 352 34.56 -13.27 36.95
C LYS A 352 34.46 -11.75 37.18
N PRO A 353 35.12 -11.19 38.21
CA PRO A 353 35.13 -9.75 38.41
C PRO A 353 35.84 -9.10 37.21
N HIS A 354 35.24 -8.04 36.65
CA HIS A 354 35.69 -7.24 35.50
C HIS A 354 35.29 -7.69 34.07
N ARG A 355 34.37 -8.64 33.87
CA ARG A 355 33.76 -8.84 32.53
C ARG A 355 32.29 -8.39 32.50
N PRO A 356 31.89 -7.54 31.53
CA PRO A 356 30.49 -7.15 31.36
C PRO A 356 29.62 -8.37 31.01
N VAL A 357 28.36 -8.30 31.46
CA VAL A 357 27.32 -9.32 31.28
C VAL A 357 26.91 -9.39 29.79
N SER A 358 26.87 -10.60 29.22
CA SER A 358 26.44 -10.91 27.83
C SER A 358 27.42 -10.59 26.69
N LEU A 359 28.70 -10.97 26.85
CA LEU A 359 29.63 -10.98 25.72
C LEU A 359 29.32 -12.17 24.78
N VAL A 360 29.22 -11.91 23.48
CA VAL A 360 29.07 -12.97 22.47
C VAL A 360 30.37 -13.76 22.40
N THR A 361 30.33 -15.06 22.70
CA THR A 361 31.52 -15.93 22.75
C THR A 361 31.68 -16.84 21.53
N GLY A 362 30.63 -16.99 20.73
CA GLY A 362 30.66 -17.83 19.55
C GLY A 362 29.33 -17.91 18.83
N ILE A 363 29.29 -18.72 17.77
CA ILE A 363 28.07 -19.09 17.06
C ILE A 363 28.00 -20.62 16.92
N ILE A 364 26.80 -21.18 16.97
CA ILE A 364 26.58 -22.58 16.63
C ILE A 364 25.54 -22.73 15.51
N THR A 365 25.85 -23.58 14.54
CA THR A 365 24.98 -23.77 13.36
C THR A 365 24.15 -25.05 13.47
N ARG A 366 22.98 -25.08 12.82
CA ARG A 366 22.11 -26.26 12.71
C ARG A 366 22.87 -27.49 12.22
N ARG A 367 23.75 -27.32 11.24
CA ARG A 367 24.56 -28.42 10.69
C ARG A 367 25.48 -29.05 11.72
N VAL A 368 26.10 -28.25 12.59
CA VAL A 368 26.97 -28.76 13.67
C VAL A 368 26.14 -29.48 14.71
N ILE A 369 25.02 -28.88 15.13
CA ILE A 369 24.09 -29.47 16.10
C ILE A 369 23.53 -30.81 15.62
N GLU A 370 23.01 -30.89 14.38
CA GLU A 370 22.46 -32.13 13.83
C GLU A 370 23.52 -33.24 13.73
N LYS A 371 24.76 -32.91 13.35
CA LYS A 371 25.87 -33.85 13.36
C LYS A 371 26.20 -34.32 14.78
N ALA A 372 26.26 -33.41 15.75
CA ALA A 372 26.53 -33.76 17.13
C ALA A 372 25.44 -34.68 17.71
N ILE A 373 24.16 -34.39 17.42
CA ILE A 373 23.02 -35.26 17.80
C ILE A 373 23.13 -36.64 17.14
N HIS A 374 23.48 -36.69 15.85
CA HIS A 374 23.68 -37.95 15.13
C HIS A 374 24.79 -38.81 15.77
N HIS A 375 25.82 -38.19 16.33
CA HIS A 375 26.90 -38.84 17.08
C HIS A 375 26.58 -39.05 18.57
N ALA A 376 25.32 -38.90 19.00
CA ALA A 376 24.86 -39.04 20.39
C ALA A 376 25.46 -38.04 21.40
N LEU A 377 25.98 -36.90 20.91
CA LEU A 377 26.59 -35.84 21.71
C LEU A 377 25.58 -34.78 22.17
N GLY A 378 24.27 -35.01 21.97
CA GLY A 378 23.21 -34.01 22.21
C GLY A 378 23.10 -33.48 23.65
N HIS A 379 23.66 -34.20 24.63
CA HIS A 379 23.67 -33.80 26.05
C HIS A 379 24.82 -32.85 26.41
N LEU A 380 25.86 -32.77 25.58
CA LEU A 380 27.02 -31.90 25.81
C LEU A 380 26.65 -30.42 25.60
N PRO A 381 27.37 -29.50 26.25
CA PRO A 381 27.12 -28.07 26.10
C PRO A 381 27.52 -27.55 24.71
N VAL A 382 26.82 -26.51 24.26
CA VAL A 382 27.08 -25.82 22.99
C VAL A 382 28.51 -25.25 22.93
N SER A 383 29.06 -24.83 24.08
CA SER A 383 30.42 -24.28 24.19
C SER A 383 31.53 -25.19 23.66
N GLU A 384 31.35 -26.52 23.70
CA GLU A 384 32.35 -27.49 23.21
C GLU A 384 32.42 -27.58 21.68
N TYR A 385 31.34 -27.22 20.98
CA TYR A 385 31.22 -27.40 19.53
C TYR A 385 30.91 -26.11 18.78
N MET A 386 30.76 -24.98 19.47
CA MET A 386 30.56 -23.68 18.85
C MET A 386 31.82 -23.21 18.12
N THR A 387 31.63 -22.37 17.11
CA THR A 387 32.72 -21.60 16.52
C THR A 387 32.95 -20.36 17.38
N SER A 388 34.12 -20.29 18.02
CA SER A 388 34.51 -19.18 18.91
C SER A 388 35.25 -18.04 18.18
N ASP A 389 35.90 -18.34 17.05
CA ASP A 389 36.52 -17.32 16.19
C ASP A 389 35.45 -16.64 15.33
N ILE A 390 34.74 -15.70 15.96
CA ILE A 390 33.71 -14.89 15.31
C ILE A 390 34.04 -13.41 15.43
N LYS A 391 33.60 -12.64 14.45
CA LYS A 391 33.65 -11.18 14.48
C LYS A 391 32.26 -10.61 14.74
N THR A 392 32.23 -9.51 15.48
CA THR A 392 31.04 -8.72 15.77
C THR A 392 31.23 -7.32 15.21
N LEU A 393 30.13 -6.66 14.83
CA LEU A 393 30.15 -5.29 14.31
C LEU A 393 29.36 -4.35 15.25
N PRO A 394 29.72 -3.05 15.33
CA PRO A 394 28.92 -2.04 16.02
C PRO A 394 27.67 -1.63 15.21
N LEU A 395 26.73 -0.91 15.84
CA LEU A 395 25.58 -0.29 15.14
C LEU A 395 26.00 0.68 14.03
N SER A 396 27.17 1.30 14.17
CA SER A 396 27.74 2.23 13.19
C SER A 396 28.41 1.54 11.99
N ALA A 397 28.32 0.22 11.87
CA ALA A 397 29.01 -0.50 10.80
C ALA A 397 28.38 -0.25 9.42
N THR A 398 29.24 -0.20 8.42
CA THR A 398 28.92 0.10 7.02
C THR A 398 28.54 -1.17 6.25
N LEU A 399 28.00 -1.02 5.04
CA LEU A 399 27.72 -2.16 4.16
C LEU A 399 29.00 -2.96 3.86
N SER A 400 30.12 -2.28 3.59
CA SER A 400 31.39 -2.95 3.30
C SER A 400 31.90 -3.80 4.46
N ASP A 401 31.74 -3.33 5.71
CA ASP A 401 32.10 -4.12 6.90
C ASP A 401 31.27 -5.42 6.98
N ILE A 402 29.98 -5.34 6.62
CA ILE A 402 29.05 -6.47 6.59
C ILE A 402 29.42 -7.45 5.47
N GLU A 403 29.73 -6.92 4.28
CA GLU A 403 30.13 -7.71 3.11
C GLU A 403 31.45 -8.46 3.35
N GLU A 404 32.47 -7.81 3.93
CA GLU A 404 33.75 -8.46 4.26
C GLU A 404 33.52 -9.71 5.13
N LEU A 405 32.72 -9.56 6.19
CA LEU A 405 32.47 -10.66 7.13
C LEU A 405 31.61 -11.78 6.51
N ILE A 406 30.56 -11.46 5.73
CA ILE A 406 29.67 -12.47 5.14
C ILE A 406 30.31 -13.17 3.95
N ILE A 407 30.99 -12.44 3.07
CA ILE A 407 31.52 -12.92 1.79
C ILE A 407 32.92 -13.47 1.97
N GLU A 408 33.86 -12.65 2.45
CA GLU A 408 35.28 -13.03 2.54
C GLU A 408 35.51 -14.00 3.70
N ARG A 409 35.04 -13.64 4.90
CA ARG A 409 35.19 -14.50 6.09
C ARG A 409 34.15 -15.60 6.20
N ARG A 410 33.19 -15.66 5.27
CA ARG A 410 32.12 -16.67 5.20
C ARG A 410 31.28 -16.80 6.48
N GLN A 411 31.23 -15.74 7.30
CA GLN A 411 30.46 -15.70 8.53
C GLN A 411 29.00 -15.33 8.21
N ARG A 412 28.16 -16.34 8.01
CA ARG A 412 26.78 -16.18 7.50
C ARG A 412 25.82 -15.41 8.43
N LEU A 413 26.20 -15.22 9.69
CA LEU A 413 25.48 -14.46 10.70
C LEU A 413 26.49 -13.59 11.45
N ILE A 414 26.26 -12.27 11.46
CA ILE A 414 27.07 -11.30 12.17
C ILE A 414 26.29 -10.82 13.40
N PRO A 415 26.77 -11.06 14.62
CA PRO A 415 26.24 -10.41 15.82
C PRO A 415 26.62 -8.93 15.83
N ILE A 416 25.61 -8.07 15.99
CA ILE A 416 25.77 -6.62 16.15
C ILE A 416 25.76 -6.29 17.63
N VAL A 417 26.77 -5.56 18.10
CA VAL A 417 27.02 -5.29 19.51
C VAL A 417 26.99 -3.79 19.77
N HIS A 418 26.25 -3.37 20.79
CA HIS A 418 26.21 -2.00 21.29
C HIS A 418 26.42 -2.02 22.80
N ASP A 419 27.30 -1.17 23.34
CA ASP A 419 27.66 -1.13 24.76
C ASP A 419 28.01 -2.51 25.38
N HIS A 420 28.78 -3.31 24.64
CA HIS A 420 29.17 -4.67 24.99
C HIS A 420 28.02 -5.69 25.12
N GLN A 421 26.82 -5.35 24.68
CA GLN A 421 25.66 -6.24 24.64
C GLN A 421 25.24 -6.56 23.20
N LEU A 422 24.70 -7.76 23.01
CA LEU A 422 24.15 -8.20 21.72
C LEU A 422 22.89 -7.39 21.38
N ALA A 423 23.04 -6.43 20.47
CA ALA A 423 21.97 -5.55 20.02
C ALA A 423 21.12 -6.20 18.91
N GLY A 424 21.73 -6.96 18.00
CA GLY A 424 21.06 -7.45 16.80
C GLY A 424 21.85 -8.56 16.10
N VAL A 425 21.28 -9.14 15.05
CA VAL A 425 22.02 -9.99 14.11
C VAL A 425 21.73 -9.58 12.68
N ILE A 426 22.73 -9.66 11.81
CA ILE A 426 22.60 -9.50 10.36
C ILE A 426 22.96 -10.83 9.71
N THR A 427 22.08 -11.35 8.85
CA THR A 427 22.33 -12.60 8.12
C THR A 427 22.65 -12.34 6.66
N ARG A 428 23.22 -13.34 5.98
CA ARG A 428 23.41 -13.30 4.52
C ARG A 428 22.12 -13.01 3.75
N THR A 429 20.98 -13.47 4.25
CA THR A 429 19.68 -13.18 3.62
C THR A 429 19.31 -11.72 3.76
N ASP A 430 19.63 -11.08 4.89
CA ASP A 430 19.37 -9.67 5.09
C ASP A 430 20.27 -8.81 4.17
N LEU A 431 21.55 -9.20 4.01
CA LEU A 431 22.44 -8.62 3.00
C LEU A 431 21.87 -8.76 1.58
N LEU A 432 21.50 -9.97 1.16
CA LEU A 432 20.97 -10.21 -0.18
C LEU A 432 19.66 -9.45 -0.44
N ASN A 433 18.75 -9.42 0.54
CA ASN A 433 17.51 -8.67 0.41
C ASN A 433 17.78 -7.17 0.25
N MET A 434 18.76 -6.62 0.97
CA MET A 434 19.17 -5.23 0.83
C MET A 434 19.75 -4.96 -0.56
N LEU A 435 20.68 -5.80 -1.04
CA LEU A 435 21.26 -5.70 -2.38
C LEU A 435 20.24 -5.86 -3.52
N VAL A 436 19.18 -6.65 -3.32
CA VAL A 436 18.09 -6.83 -4.29
C VAL A 436 17.10 -5.67 -4.25
N ASN A 437 16.82 -5.12 -3.06
CA ASN A 437 15.86 -4.04 -2.87
C ASN A 437 16.45 -2.65 -3.17
N ASP A 438 17.77 -2.49 -3.14
CA ASP A 438 18.48 -1.28 -3.56
C ASP A 438 19.50 -1.55 -4.69
N PRO A 439 19.13 -1.26 -5.95
CA PRO A 439 20.00 -1.42 -7.12
C PRO A 439 21.31 -0.64 -7.06
N ALA A 440 21.45 0.35 -6.17
CA ALA A 440 22.68 1.14 -6.04
C ALA A 440 23.87 0.33 -5.49
N HIS A 441 23.61 -0.81 -4.84
CA HIS A 441 24.64 -1.62 -4.17
C HIS A 441 24.96 -2.94 -4.90
N LEU A 442 24.33 -3.24 -6.03
CA LEU A 442 24.63 -4.43 -6.83
C LEU A 442 26.03 -4.30 -7.49
N PRO A 443 26.92 -5.30 -7.35
CA PRO A 443 28.15 -5.35 -8.14
C PRO A 443 27.80 -5.33 -9.64
N ARG A 444 28.27 -4.30 -10.37
CA ARG A 444 27.98 -4.08 -11.80
C ARG A 444 28.32 -5.29 -12.70
N ASN A 445 29.15 -6.22 -12.22
CA ASN A 445 29.60 -7.42 -12.94
C ASN A 445 28.55 -8.55 -13.06
N LEU A 446 27.35 -8.41 -12.48
CA LEU A 446 26.28 -9.43 -12.55
C LEU A 446 25.10 -9.07 -13.47
N LEU A 447 25.12 -7.90 -14.11
CA LEU A 447 24.06 -7.46 -15.02
C LEU A 447 24.41 -7.89 -16.45
N HIS A 448 23.82 -8.99 -16.92
CA HIS A 448 23.79 -9.31 -18.35
C HIS A 448 22.81 -8.38 -19.09
N GLU A 449 23.22 -7.89 -20.25
CA GLU A 449 22.66 -6.78 -21.05
C GLU A 449 21.21 -6.89 -21.56
N ASN A 450 20.33 -7.78 -21.08
CA ASN A 450 19.01 -7.96 -21.70
C ASN A 450 17.82 -8.25 -20.76
N GLU A 451 17.88 -7.81 -19.50
CA GLU A 451 16.67 -7.78 -18.66
C GLU A 451 16.53 -6.37 -18.05
N GLN A 452 15.48 -5.66 -18.48
CA GLN A 452 15.05 -4.44 -17.81
C GLN A 452 14.80 -4.77 -16.34
N PRO A 453 15.48 -4.12 -15.37
CA PRO A 453 15.21 -4.36 -13.97
C PRO A 453 13.77 -3.92 -13.69
N LEU A 454 12.96 -4.86 -13.21
CA LEU A 454 11.65 -4.59 -12.62
C LEU A 454 11.82 -3.53 -11.53
N GLN A 455 11.44 -2.29 -11.83
CA GLN A 455 11.24 -1.26 -10.83
C GLN A 455 10.23 -1.77 -9.81
N GLU A 456 10.65 -1.91 -8.55
CA GLU A 456 9.88 -1.47 -7.38
C GLU A 456 10.76 -1.60 -6.11
N ARG A 457 11.42 -0.48 -5.78
CA ARG A 457 12.02 -0.16 -4.47
C ARG A 457 10.89 0.08 -3.47
N THR A 458 11.11 -0.17 -2.17
CA THR A 458 10.19 0.09 -1.04
C THR A 458 9.08 1.10 -1.37
N ARG A 459 7.89 0.59 -1.73
CA ARG A 459 6.81 1.41 -2.27
C ARG A 459 6.12 2.14 -1.13
N ASN A 460 6.19 3.46 -1.12
CA ASN A 460 5.36 4.24 -0.22
C ASN A 460 3.93 4.34 -0.79
N LEU A 461 2.97 3.75 -0.09
CA LEU A 461 1.56 3.68 -0.48
C LEU A 461 0.75 4.86 0.04
N SER A 462 1.37 5.94 0.53
CA SER A 462 0.65 7.10 1.06
C SER A 462 -0.34 7.66 0.04
N ALA A 463 0.08 7.84 -1.22
CA ALA A 463 -0.82 8.31 -2.29
C ALA A 463 -2.05 7.38 -2.44
N LEU A 464 -1.82 6.07 -2.51
CA LEU A 464 -2.89 5.08 -2.62
C LEU A 464 -3.83 5.08 -1.40
N ILE A 465 -3.28 5.27 -0.20
CA ILE A 465 -4.03 5.42 1.05
C ILE A 465 -4.94 6.65 0.98
N PHE A 466 -4.41 7.80 0.55
CA PHE A 466 -5.17 9.05 0.43
C PHE A 466 -6.23 9.01 -0.68
N GLU A 467 -6.01 8.26 -1.75
CA GLU A 467 -6.94 8.10 -2.87
C GLU A 467 -8.07 7.10 -2.56
N THR A 468 -7.75 5.98 -1.89
CA THR A 468 -8.68 4.85 -1.75
C THR A 468 -9.52 4.93 -0.47
N LEU A 469 -8.93 5.43 0.63
CA LEU A 469 -9.55 5.41 1.95
C LEU A 469 -10.27 6.72 2.25
N ASP A 470 -11.27 6.65 3.14
CA ASP A 470 -11.97 7.86 3.57
C ASP A 470 -11.14 8.66 4.59
N LYS A 471 -11.42 9.97 4.68
CA LYS A 471 -10.69 10.88 5.58
C LYS A 471 -10.72 10.42 7.04
N LYS A 472 -11.79 9.73 7.45
CA LYS A 472 -11.94 9.22 8.82
C LYS A 472 -10.96 8.07 9.10
N LEU A 473 -10.85 7.09 8.20
CA LEU A 473 -9.94 5.98 8.37
C LEU A 473 -8.48 6.42 8.28
N ILE A 474 -8.16 7.38 7.39
CA ILE A 474 -6.82 7.98 7.31
C ILE A 474 -6.43 8.63 8.65
N ALA A 475 -7.33 9.40 9.26
CA ALA A 475 -7.08 9.99 10.57
C ALA A 475 -6.88 8.94 11.68
N ILE A 476 -7.59 7.81 11.61
CA ILE A 476 -7.39 6.68 12.52
C ILE A 476 -5.99 6.06 12.32
N LEU A 477 -5.55 5.84 11.07
CA LEU A 477 -4.23 5.29 10.76
C LEU A 477 -3.10 6.20 11.24
N GLN A 478 -3.24 7.52 11.06
CA GLN A 478 -2.28 8.51 11.58
C GLN A 478 -2.23 8.49 13.11
N ALA A 479 -3.39 8.46 13.78
CA ALA A 479 -3.47 8.38 15.24
C ALA A 479 -2.83 7.09 15.79
N ILE A 480 -2.98 5.96 15.09
CA ILE A 480 -2.29 4.69 15.41
C ILE A 480 -0.78 4.89 15.41
N GLY A 481 -0.25 5.52 14.35
CA GLY A 481 1.17 5.85 14.21
C GLY A 481 1.70 6.73 15.34
N GLU A 482 1.03 7.85 15.60
CA GLU A 482 1.40 8.79 16.67
C GLU A 482 1.40 8.15 18.06
N VAL A 483 0.39 7.32 18.35
CA VAL A 483 0.31 6.60 19.63
C VAL A 483 1.45 5.59 19.76
N ALA A 484 1.83 4.90 18.68
CA ALA A 484 2.94 3.95 18.67
C ALA A 484 4.27 4.66 18.92
N GLU A 485 4.52 5.77 18.22
CA GLU A 485 5.70 6.63 18.37
C GLU A 485 5.86 7.09 19.83
N SER A 486 4.77 7.55 20.44
CA SER A 486 4.75 8.01 21.84
C SER A 486 5.01 6.92 22.89
N LEU A 487 5.01 5.66 22.49
CA LEU A 487 5.33 4.49 23.32
C LEU A 487 6.68 3.87 22.95
N GLY A 488 7.38 4.39 21.94
CA GLY A 488 8.59 3.77 21.39
C GLY A 488 8.32 2.44 20.66
N PHE A 489 7.10 2.24 20.17
CA PHE A 489 6.69 1.02 19.45
C PHE A 489 6.61 1.27 17.94
N LYS A 490 6.74 0.19 17.17
CA LYS A 490 6.42 0.20 15.74
C LYS A 490 5.02 -0.38 15.51
N ALA A 491 4.20 0.30 14.70
CA ALA A 491 2.84 -0.12 14.39
C ALA A 491 2.66 -0.35 12.88
N PHE A 492 1.94 -1.43 12.56
CA PHE A 492 1.76 -1.91 11.21
C PHE A 492 0.29 -2.25 10.95
N ALA A 493 -0.27 -1.77 9.84
CA ALA A 493 -1.49 -2.36 9.29
C ALA A 493 -1.09 -3.62 8.50
N VAL A 494 -1.80 -4.73 8.67
CA VAL A 494 -1.36 -6.03 8.14
C VAL A 494 -2.49 -6.82 7.48
N GLY A 495 -2.13 -7.85 6.71
CA GLY A 495 -3.08 -8.88 6.29
C GLY A 495 -4.06 -8.45 5.21
N GLY A 496 -5.34 -8.79 5.41
CA GLY A 496 -6.39 -8.57 4.41
C GLY A 496 -6.57 -7.09 4.08
N PHE A 497 -6.35 -6.20 5.04
CA PHE A 497 -6.41 -4.75 4.83
C PHE A 497 -5.40 -4.29 3.77
N VAL A 498 -4.14 -4.72 3.88
CA VAL A 498 -3.07 -4.35 2.94
C VAL A 498 -3.34 -4.91 1.54
N ARG A 499 -3.74 -6.18 1.47
CA ARG A 499 -4.14 -6.82 0.21
C ARG A 499 -5.27 -6.07 -0.47
N ASP A 500 -6.33 -5.77 0.27
CA ASP A 500 -7.53 -5.16 -0.30
C ASP A 500 -7.25 -3.71 -0.72
N LEU A 501 -6.42 -2.97 0.03
CA LEU A 501 -5.93 -1.66 -0.38
C LEU A 501 -5.17 -1.72 -1.72
N LEU A 502 -4.25 -2.68 -1.88
CA LEU A 502 -3.51 -2.87 -3.13
C LEU A 502 -4.40 -3.28 -4.31
N LEU A 503 -5.51 -3.99 -4.03
CA LEU A 503 -6.54 -4.33 -5.01
C LEU A 503 -7.58 -3.20 -5.20
N GLN A 504 -7.40 -2.04 -4.55
CA GLN A 504 -8.34 -0.90 -4.55
C GLN A 504 -9.77 -1.26 -4.08
N ASN A 505 -9.88 -2.28 -3.25
CA ASN A 505 -11.12 -2.71 -2.62
C ASN A 505 -11.27 -2.05 -1.24
N LYS A 506 -12.50 -1.64 -0.90
CA LYS A 506 -12.80 -1.12 0.44
C LYS A 506 -12.82 -2.26 1.44
N ASN A 507 -11.96 -2.18 2.46
CA ASN A 507 -11.98 -3.06 3.61
C ASN A 507 -12.22 -2.24 4.89
N GLN A 508 -13.17 -2.69 5.72
CA GLN A 508 -13.55 -2.05 6.98
C GLN A 508 -12.95 -2.76 8.20
N ASP A 509 -12.32 -3.92 8.02
CA ASP A 509 -11.65 -4.66 9.08
C ASP A 509 -10.18 -4.20 9.15
N LEU A 510 -9.85 -3.44 10.19
CA LEU A 510 -8.51 -2.92 10.41
C LEU A 510 -7.74 -3.78 11.41
N ASP A 511 -6.83 -4.60 10.88
CA ASP A 511 -5.89 -5.42 11.65
C ASP A 511 -4.57 -4.68 11.85
N ILE A 512 -4.23 -4.41 13.11
CA ILE A 512 -3.00 -3.73 13.53
C ILE A 512 -2.10 -4.71 14.28
N VAL A 513 -0.84 -4.77 13.88
CA VAL A 513 0.23 -5.45 14.60
C VAL A 513 1.20 -4.43 15.15
N VAL A 514 1.58 -4.57 16.42
CA VAL A 514 2.60 -3.73 17.05
C VAL A 514 3.80 -4.55 17.53
N GLU A 515 5.00 -4.05 17.28
CA GLU A 515 6.23 -4.52 17.92
C GLU A 515 6.36 -3.84 19.29
N GLY A 516 5.73 -4.45 20.30
CA GLY A 516 5.58 -3.91 21.65
C GLY A 516 4.38 -4.55 22.35
N ASP A 517 4.00 -4.06 23.53
CA ASP A 517 2.81 -4.58 24.23
C ASP A 517 1.51 -4.05 23.57
N GLY A 518 0.84 -4.93 22.82
CA GLY A 518 -0.41 -4.63 22.13
C GLY A 518 -1.58 -4.26 23.03
N ILE A 519 -1.62 -4.76 24.27
CA ILE A 519 -2.69 -4.42 25.22
C ILE A 519 -2.49 -3.02 25.77
N ILE A 520 -1.25 -2.65 26.11
CA ILE A 520 -0.90 -1.29 26.53
C ILE A 520 -1.18 -0.30 25.38
N PHE A 521 -0.72 -0.63 24.17
CA PHE A 521 -0.99 0.16 22.98
C PHE A 521 -2.50 0.36 22.75
N ALA A 522 -3.30 -0.72 22.78
CA ALA A 522 -4.73 -0.65 22.56
C ALA A 522 -5.46 0.22 23.59
N LYS A 523 -5.07 0.13 24.88
CA LYS A 523 -5.61 0.98 25.96
C LYS A 523 -5.32 2.46 25.72
N LYS A 524 -4.10 2.80 25.27
CA LYS A 524 -3.71 4.19 24.98
C LYS A 524 -4.44 4.72 23.74
N LEU A 525 -4.51 3.93 22.68
CA LEU A 525 -5.21 4.26 21.44
C LEU A 525 -6.72 4.46 21.68
N ALA A 526 -7.35 3.60 22.46
CA ALA A 526 -8.76 3.73 22.79
C ALA A 526 -9.08 5.01 23.56
N ARG A 527 -8.20 5.46 24.47
CA ARG A 527 -8.36 6.78 25.13
C ARG A 527 -8.29 7.93 24.12
N ARG A 528 -7.35 7.86 23.16
CA ARG A 528 -7.18 8.87 22.10
C ARG A 528 -8.40 8.94 21.19
N LEU A 529 -8.97 7.79 20.82
CA LEU A 529 -10.11 7.66 19.90
C LEU A 529 -11.48 7.57 20.61
N GLN A 530 -11.52 7.73 21.94
CA GLN A 530 -12.74 7.61 22.76
C GLN A 530 -13.47 6.25 22.59
N GLY A 531 -12.72 5.17 22.37
CA GLY A 531 -13.24 3.80 22.20
C GLY A 531 -13.20 2.96 23.47
N GLN A 532 -13.80 1.76 23.39
CA GLN A 532 -13.78 0.74 24.44
C GLN A 532 -12.85 -0.41 24.05
N VAL A 533 -12.08 -0.94 25.01
CA VAL A 533 -11.14 -2.05 24.77
C VAL A 533 -11.67 -3.34 25.36
N LYS A 534 -11.61 -4.41 24.57
CA LYS A 534 -11.78 -5.79 25.02
C LYS A 534 -10.47 -6.56 24.81
N ALA A 535 -9.74 -6.79 25.89
CA ALA A 535 -8.46 -7.48 25.86
C ALA A 535 -8.61 -8.99 26.03
N HIS A 536 -7.75 -9.75 25.35
CA HIS A 536 -7.64 -11.20 25.41
C HIS A 536 -6.20 -11.59 25.75
N GLU A 537 -5.89 -11.64 27.05
CA GLU A 537 -4.51 -11.80 27.57
C GLU A 537 -3.82 -13.08 27.08
N ARG A 538 -4.55 -14.20 26.97
CA ARG A 538 -3.99 -15.50 26.53
C ARG A 538 -3.38 -15.47 25.13
N PHE A 539 -3.85 -14.57 24.26
CA PHE A 539 -3.36 -14.43 22.88
C PHE A 539 -2.63 -13.11 22.65
N ILE A 540 -2.48 -12.28 23.69
CA ILE A 540 -1.89 -10.94 23.64
C ILE A 540 -2.52 -10.08 22.52
N THR A 541 -3.85 -10.16 22.42
CA THR A 541 -4.65 -9.39 21.47
C THR A 541 -5.69 -8.53 22.19
N ALA A 542 -6.11 -7.45 21.54
CA ALA A 542 -7.13 -6.54 22.05
C ALA A 542 -7.98 -6.02 20.89
N MET A 543 -9.30 -5.99 21.07
CA MET A 543 -10.23 -5.36 20.15
C MET A 543 -10.62 -3.99 20.69
N ILE A 544 -10.58 -2.96 19.86
CA ILE A 544 -11.07 -1.62 20.17
C ILE A 544 -12.37 -1.39 19.41
N LEU A 545 -13.45 -1.08 20.12
CA LEU A 545 -14.73 -0.68 19.55
C LEU A 545 -14.88 0.84 19.67
N LEU A 546 -14.94 1.52 18.52
CA LEU A 546 -15.15 2.97 18.46
C LEU A 546 -16.63 3.34 18.61
N PRO A 547 -16.97 4.57 19.03
CA PRO A 547 -18.36 5.04 19.14
C PRO A 547 -19.15 4.96 17.83
N SER A 548 -18.45 5.01 16.70
CA SER A 548 -19.03 4.82 15.36
C SER A 548 -19.47 3.38 15.05
N GLY A 549 -19.11 2.42 15.91
CA GLY A 549 -19.27 0.98 15.66
C GLY A 549 -18.10 0.35 14.90
N PHE A 550 -17.10 1.15 14.46
CA PHE A 550 -15.90 0.67 13.79
C PHE A 550 -15.01 -0.14 14.75
N LYS A 551 -14.43 -1.23 14.25
CA LYS A 551 -13.61 -2.16 15.05
C LYS A 551 -12.16 -2.11 14.59
N ILE A 552 -11.25 -2.07 15.55
CA ILE A 552 -9.80 -2.14 15.31
C ILE A 552 -9.29 -3.32 16.12
N ASP A 553 -8.75 -4.32 15.44
CA ASP A 553 -8.13 -5.47 16.08
C ASP A 553 -6.63 -5.22 16.21
N VAL A 554 -6.13 -5.28 17.44
CA VAL A 554 -4.73 -5.05 17.78
C VAL A 554 -4.13 -6.37 18.24
N ALA A 555 -3.04 -6.77 17.61
CA ALA A 555 -2.22 -7.89 18.00
C ALA A 555 -0.79 -7.46 18.30
N THR A 556 -0.16 -8.15 19.23
CA THR A 556 1.29 -8.04 19.41
C THR A 556 1.99 -8.90 18.38
N ALA A 557 3.06 -8.38 17.74
CA ALA A 557 3.90 -9.14 16.83
C ALA A 557 4.43 -10.37 17.55
N ARG A 558 4.16 -11.54 16.97
CA ARG A 558 4.38 -12.80 17.67
C ARG A 558 4.81 -13.94 16.78
N LEU A 559 5.60 -14.83 17.37
CA LEU A 559 5.91 -16.13 16.79
C LEU A 559 4.91 -17.17 17.28
N GLU A 560 4.49 -18.06 16.39
CA GLU A 560 3.65 -19.20 16.73
C GLU A 560 4.45 -20.50 16.63
N TYR A 561 4.38 -21.32 17.66
CA TYR A 561 4.93 -22.67 17.67
C TYR A 561 3.81 -23.70 17.88
N TYR A 562 3.86 -24.79 17.11
CA TYR A 562 2.90 -25.88 17.15
C TYR A 562 3.60 -27.15 17.68
N ASP A 563 3.21 -27.62 18.86
CA ASP A 563 3.82 -28.81 19.49
C ASP A 563 3.65 -30.08 18.64
N TYR A 564 2.53 -30.17 17.89
CA TYR A 564 2.23 -31.24 16.95
C TYR A 564 1.28 -30.75 15.84
N PRO A 565 1.19 -31.47 14.70
CA PRO A 565 0.32 -31.07 13.58
C PRO A 565 -1.14 -30.82 14.00
N ALA A 566 -1.72 -29.71 13.54
CA ALA A 566 -3.08 -29.24 13.84
C ALA A 566 -3.35 -28.80 15.30
N ALA A 567 -2.33 -28.63 16.16
CA ALA A 567 -2.48 -28.08 17.50
C ALA A 567 -2.89 -26.59 17.51
N LEU A 568 -3.27 -26.06 18.68
CA LEU A 568 -3.34 -24.61 18.89
C LEU A 568 -1.91 -24.07 19.10
N PRO A 569 -1.58 -22.87 18.58
CA PRO A 569 -0.23 -22.34 18.71
C PRO A 569 0.06 -21.80 20.12
N THR A 570 1.33 -21.92 20.53
CA THR A 570 1.91 -21.17 21.65
C THR A 570 2.54 -19.88 21.13
N VAL A 571 2.37 -18.77 21.86
CA VAL A 571 2.66 -17.39 21.39
C VAL A 571 3.81 -16.76 22.18
N GLU A 572 4.79 -16.16 21.49
CA GLU A 572 5.89 -15.37 22.08
C GLU A 572 6.12 -14.06 21.31
N LEU A 573 6.65 -13.02 21.98
CA LEU A 573 6.94 -11.72 21.37
C LEU A 573 8.00 -11.85 20.26
N SER A 574 7.78 -11.21 19.10
CA SER A 574 8.69 -11.28 17.96
C SER A 574 8.67 -10.01 17.10
N SER A 575 9.45 -10.01 16.01
CA SER A 575 9.38 -9.00 14.96
C SER A 575 8.20 -9.19 14.02
N ILE A 576 7.88 -8.15 13.25
CA ILE A 576 6.90 -8.14 12.18
C ILE A 576 7.23 -9.16 11.09
N LYS A 577 8.52 -9.38 10.78
CA LYS A 577 8.96 -10.39 9.80
C LYS A 577 8.51 -11.80 10.21
N LEU A 578 8.69 -12.14 11.48
CA LEU A 578 8.28 -13.44 12.03
C LEU A 578 6.75 -13.55 12.16
N ASP A 579 6.06 -12.45 12.50
CA ASP A 579 4.60 -12.41 12.52
C ASP A 579 3.97 -12.60 11.13
N LEU A 580 4.58 -12.02 10.09
CA LEU A 580 4.12 -12.19 8.72
C LEU A 580 4.41 -13.62 8.21
N TYR A 581 5.53 -14.23 8.60
CA TYR A 581 5.91 -15.58 8.16
C TYR A 581 4.95 -16.69 8.61
N ARG A 582 4.31 -16.53 9.78
CA ARG A 582 3.34 -17.51 10.30
C ARG A 582 1.96 -17.46 9.62
N ARG A 583 1.73 -16.51 8.71
CA ARG A 583 0.44 -16.31 8.03
C ARG A 583 0.16 -17.40 7.01
N ASP A 584 -1.06 -17.41 6.49
CA ASP A 584 -1.54 -18.47 5.62
C ASP A 584 -0.94 -18.41 4.21
N PHE A 585 -1.04 -17.24 3.56
CA PHE A 585 -0.62 -17.01 2.17
C PHE A 585 0.18 -15.73 2.01
N THR A 586 1.03 -15.70 0.98
CA THR A 586 1.86 -14.53 0.60
C THR A 586 1.02 -13.27 0.42
N ILE A 587 -0.10 -13.37 -0.28
CA ILE A 587 -1.03 -12.25 -0.49
C ILE A 587 -1.59 -11.63 0.80
N ASN A 588 -1.50 -12.33 1.95
CA ASN A 588 -1.91 -11.84 3.27
C ASN A 588 -0.72 -11.57 4.20
N ALA A 589 0.51 -11.68 3.71
CA ALA A 589 1.76 -11.59 4.47
C ALA A 589 2.54 -10.30 4.20
N MET A 590 1.80 -9.21 3.97
CA MET A 590 2.33 -7.85 3.81
C MET A 590 1.91 -6.96 4.98
N ALA A 591 2.70 -5.93 5.23
CA ALA A 591 2.46 -4.93 6.25
C ALA A 591 2.67 -3.51 5.70
N ILE A 592 1.97 -2.52 6.24
CA ILE A 592 2.20 -1.09 5.98
C ILE A 592 2.58 -0.46 7.31
N GLN A 593 3.74 0.20 7.35
CA GLN A 593 4.18 0.91 8.55
C GLN A 593 3.38 2.21 8.73
N LEU A 594 2.95 2.45 9.97
CA LEU A 594 2.08 3.56 10.33
C LEU A 594 2.78 4.65 11.15
N ASN A 595 4.00 4.41 11.63
CA ASN A 595 4.79 5.43 12.34
C ASN A 595 4.98 6.69 11.46
N PRO A 596 4.93 7.91 12.03
CA PRO A 596 4.96 9.16 11.24
C PRO A 596 6.12 9.28 10.25
N ALA A 597 7.34 8.91 10.64
CA ALA A 597 8.53 8.99 9.78
C ALA A 597 8.49 8.02 8.58
N HIS A 598 7.73 6.93 8.68
CA HIS A 598 7.65 5.86 7.68
C HIS A 598 6.20 5.57 7.26
N PHE A 599 5.31 6.56 7.40
CA PHE A 599 3.90 6.36 7.15
C PHE A 599 3.68 5.93 5.69
N GLY A 600 2.93 4.85 5.51
CA GLY A 600 2.60 4.32 4.20
C GLY A 600 3.68 3.44 3.58
N THR A 601 4.82 3.21 4.24
CA THR A 601 5.86 2.31 3.73
C THR A 601 5.36 0.86 3.70
N LEU A 602 5.30 0.25 2.51
CA LEU A 602 4.96 -1.16 2.32
C LEU A 602 6.16 -2.05 2.67
N ILE A 603 5.92 -3.03 3.53
CA ILE A 603 6.86 -4.06 3.93
C ILE A 603 6.41 -5.38 3.31
N ASP A 604 7.23 -5.89 2.39
CA ASP A 604 7.04 -7.17 1.70
C ASP A 604 8.33 -7.99 1.75
N PHE A 605 8.38 -8.98 2.66
CA PHE A 605 9.55 -9.86 2.80
C PHE A 605 9.53 -11.09 1.89
N PHE A 606 8.39 -11.40 1.27
CA PHE A 606 8.16 -12.69 0.60
C PHE A 606 7.74 -12.56 -0.87
N ASN A 607 7.99 -11.38 -1.46
CA ASN A 607 7.61 -11.05 -2.84
C ASN A 607 6.09 -11.22 -3.10
N CYS A 608 5.30 -10.83 -2.11
CA CYS A 608 3.84 -10.94 -2.08
C CYS A 608 3.17 -10.08 -3.15
N GLN A 609 3.77 -8.95 -3.52
CA GLN A 609 3.27 -8.09 -4.59
C GLN A 609 3.26 -8.79 -5.96
N SER A 610 4.29 -9.60 -6.26
CA SER A 610 4.33 -10.38 -7.51
C SER A 610 3.20 -11.40 -7.54
N ASP A 611 3.01 -12.15 -6.44
CA ASP A 611 1.93 -13.13 -6.34
C ASP A 611 0.54 -12.48 -6.46
N LEU A 612 0.36 -11.26 -5.93
CA LEU A 612 -0.87 -10.49 -6.06
C LEU A 612 -1.11 -10.06 -7.52
N ARG A 613 -0.06 -9.60 -8.22
CA ARG A 613 -0.09 -9.20 -9.64
C ARG A 613 -0.39 -10.39 -10.55
N GLU A 614 0.19 -11.55 -10.26
CA GLU A 614 -0.01 -12.80 -11.00
C GLU A 614 -1.31 -13.52 -10.66
N LYS A 615 -2.07 -13.02 -9.68
CA LYS A 615 -3.31 -13.62 -9.16
C LYS A 615 -3.11 -15.05 -8.63
N THR A 616 -2.08 -15.23 -7.82
CA THR A 616 -1.65 -16.55 -7.33
C THR A 616 -1.83 -16.68 -5.82
N ILE A 617 -2.38 -17.83 -5.38
CA ILE A 617 -2.44 -18.21 -3.95
C ILE A 617 -1.28 -19.14 -3.63
N LYS A 618 -0.35 -18.66 -2.81
CA LYS A 618 0.88 -19.37 -2.45
C LYS A 618 1.09 -19.38 -0.93
N VAL A 619 1.49 -20.53 -0.39
CA VAL A 619 1.86 -20.64 1.03
C VAL A 619 3.27 -20.13 1.30
N LEU A 620 3.53 -19.66 2.52
CA LEU A 620 4.84 -19.13 2.93
C LEU A 620 5.90 -20.22 3.18
N HIS A 621 5.47 -21.45 3.52
CA HIS A 621 6.36 -22.57 3.79
C HIS A 621 5.67 -23.93 3.57
N ASN A 622 6.48 -24.97 3.36
CA ASN A 622 5.99 -26.31 2.97
C ASN A 622 5.14 -27.01 4.04
N LEU A 623 5.29 -26.62 5.31
CA LEU A 623 4.56 -27.21 6.44
C LEU A 623 3.26 -26.45 6.78
N SER A 624 2.89 -25.42 6.02
CA SER A 624 1.74 -24.56 6.32
C SER A 624 0.43 -25.34 6.56
N PHE A 625 0.14 -26.34 5.72
CA PHE A 625 -1.04 -27.20 5.89
C PHE A 625 -0.90 -28.30 6.94
N VAL A 626 0.33 -28.59 7.38
CA VAL A 626 0.61 -29.55 8.47
C VAL A 626 0.38 -28.86 9.82
N GLU A 627 0.83 -27.62 9.95
CA GLU A 627 0.59 -26.78 11.12
C GLU A 627 -0.90 -26.45 11.26
N ASP A 628 -1.54 -25.98 10.19
CA ASP A 628 -2.97 -25.65 10.20
C ASP A 628 -3.69 -26.13 8.92
N PRO A 629 -4.35 -27.30 8.98
CA PRO A 629 -5.08 -27.83 7.83
C PRO A 629 -6.33 -27.01 7.43
N THR A 630 -6.81 -26.09 8.28
CA THR A 630 -7.94 -25.21 7.93
C THR A 630 -7.58 -24.25 6.79
N ARG A 631 -6.29 -23.94 6.63
CA ARG A 631 -5.74 -23.13 5.53
C ARG A 631 -6.09 -23.71 4.16
N ILE A 632 -6.34 -25.02 4.03
CA ILE A 632 -6.74 -25.61 2.74
C ILE A 632 -8.12 -25.08 2.30
N PHE A 633 -9.06 -24.96 3.23
CA PHE A 633 -10.38 -24.41 2.96
C PHE A 633 -10.29 -22.91 2.66
N ARG A 634 -9.42 -22.19 3.39
CA ARG A 634 -9.11 -20.78 3.14
C ARG A 634 -8.52 -20.56 1.75
N ALA A 635 -7.58 -21.41 1.31
CA ALA A 635 -6.97 -21.33 -0.01
C ALA A 635 -8.03 -21.44 -1.11
N ILE A 636 -8.93 -22.42 -1.00
CA ILE A 636 -10.02 -22.63 -1.96
C ILE A 636 -11.02 -21.47 -1.93
N ARG A 637 -11.35 -20.96 -0.74
CA ARG A 637 -12.21 -19.79 -0.59
C ARG A 637 -11.60 -18.56 -1.27
N PHE A 638 -10.34 -18.27 -0.99
CA PHE A 638 -9.61 -17.15 -1.59
C PHE A 638 -9.40 -17.31 -3.11
N GLU A 639 -9.10 -18.52 -3.59
CA GLU A 639 -9.02 -18.84 -5.02
C GLU A 639 -10.29 -18.40 -5.75
N LYS A 640 -11.47 -18.67 -5.18
CA LYS A 640 -12.75 -18.35 -5.84
C LYS A 640 -13.24 -16.93 -5.56
N ARG A 641 -13.08 -16.43 -4.34
CA ARG A 641 -13.50 -15.06 -3.97
C ARG A 641 -12.77 -14.00 -4.77
N MET A 642 -11.49 -14.19 -5.05
CA MET A 642 -10.65 -13.19 -5.73
C MET A 642 -10.38 -13.52 -7.21
N ASP A 643 -10.93 -14.63 -7.72
CA ASP A 643 -10.61 -15.15 -9.07
C ASP A 643 -9.11 -15.37 -9.29
N PHE A 644 -8.47 -15.99 -8.29
CA PHE A 644 -7.04 -16.32 -8.30
C PHE A 644 -6.85 -17.81 -8.61
N LYS A 645 -5.59 -18.24 -8.77
CA LYS A 645 -5.23 -19.65 -8.94
C LYS A 645 -4.31 -20.12 -7.82
N ILE A 646 -4.58 -21.30 -7.28
CA ILE A 646 -3.64 -21.94 -6.35
C ILE A 646 -2.40 -22.37 -7.13
N ASP A 647 -1.23 -21.95 -6.66
CA ASP A 647 0.06 -22.31 -7.25
C ASP A 647 0.25 -23.84 -7.33
N ILE A 648 1.05 -24.31 -8.31
CA ILE A 648 1.30 -25.73 -8.56
C ILE A 648 1.90 -26.42 -7.33
N HIS A 649 2.88 -25.79 -6.67
CA HIS A 649 3.51 -26.36 -5.48
C HIS A 649 2.54 -26.37 -4.30
N THR A 650 1.81 -25.27 -4.09
CA THR A 650 0.77 -25.19 -3.06
C THR A 650 -0.31 -26.27 -3.25
N SER A 651 -0.74 -26.50 -4.48
CA SER A 651 -1.69 -27.56 -4.84
C SER A 651 -1.15 -28.97 -4.51
N ARG A 652 0.14 -29.24 -4.77
CA ARG A 652 0.80 -30.51 -4.38
C ARG A 652 0.85 -30.69 -2.86
N LEU A 653 1.05 -29.61 -2.10
CA LEU A 653 1.03 -29.66 -0.63
C LEU A 653 -0.38 -29.97 -0.11
N ILE A 654 -1.44 -29.39 -0.69
CA ILE A 654 -2.84 -29.74 -0.38
C ILE A 654 -3.07 -31.24 -0.61
N GLN A 655 -2.65 -31.76 -1.77
CA GLN A 655 -2.79 -33.19 -2.10
C GLN A 655 -2.02 -34.08 -1.12
N SER A 656 -0.84 -33.63 -0.67
CA SER A 656 -0.01 -34.36 0.31
C SER A 656 -0.68 -34.39 1.69
N ALA A 657 -1.20 -33.26 2.16
CA ALA A 657 -1.96 -33.17 3.42
C ALA A 657 -3.20 -34.07 3.40
N VAL A 658 -3.90 -34.13 2.26
CA VAL A 658 -5.02 -35.07 2.01
C VAL A 658 -4.57 -36.52 2.09
N LYS A 659 -3.47 -36.91 1.44
CA LYS A 659 -2.93 -38.27 1.50
C LYS A 659 -2.52 -38.68 2.91
N MET A 660 -1.96 -37.76 3.68
CA MET A 660 -1.56 -37.95 5.08
C MET A 660 -2.76 -38.06 6.06
N LYS A 661 -3.99 -37.82 5.58
CA LYS A 661 -5.22 -37.85 6.38
C LYS A 661 -5.15 -36.95 7.63
N LEU A 662 -4.50 -35.78 7.52
CA LEU A 662 -4.35 -34.84 8.64
C LEU A 662 -5.70 -34.38 9.22
N PHE A 663 -6.77 -34.46 8.42
CA PHE A 663 -8.15 -34.16 8.80
C PHE A 663 -8.82 -35.23 9.68
N GLY A 664 -8.29 -36.46 9.70
CA GLY A 664 -8.91 -37.62 10.36
C GLY A 664 -8.94 -37.54 11.89
N LYS A 665 -8.12 -36.66 12.49
CA LYS A 665 -8.09 -36.41 13.94
C LYS A 665 -9.06 -35.32 14.42
N ALA A 666 -9.73 -34.61 13.50
CA ALA A 666 -10.36 -33.32 13.83
C ALA A 666 -11.89 -33.38 14.01
N THR A 667 -12.31 -33.42 15.27
CA THR A 667 -13.56 -32.83 15.80
C THR A 667 -13.41 -31.31 16.00
N ASP A 668 -12.54 -30.65 15.22
CA ASP A 668 -12.19 -29.25 15.42
C ASP A 668 -13.28 -28.34 14.81
N PRO A 669 -13.99 -27.53 15.64
CA PRO A 669 -15.00 -26.60 15.16
C PRO A 669 -14.50 -25.59 14.13
N ARG A 670 -13.19 -25.29 14.08
CA ARG A 670 -12.58 -24.32 13.14
C ARG A 670 -12.81 -24.69 11.67
N PHE A 671 -12.83 -25.98 11.33
CA PHE A 671 -13.14 -26.41 9.96
C PHE A 671 -14.54 -26.01 9.55
N PHE A 672 -15.51 -26.10 10.47
CA PHE A 672 -16.87 -25.72 10.16
C PHE A 672 -17.01 -24.22 9.97
N THR A 673 -16.28 -23.42 10.74
CA THR A 673 -16.24 -21.96 10.54
C THR A 673 -15.79 -21.60 9.12
N GLU A 674 -14.73 -22.22 8.60
CA GLU A 674 -14.29 -21.97 7.22
C GLU A 674 -15.30 -22.49 6.18
N LEU A 675 -16.00 -23.60 6.44
CA LEU A 675 -17.10 -24.05 5.58
C LEU A 675 -18.29 -23.08 5.59
N GLN A 676 -18.66 -22.53 6.75
CA GLN A 676 -19.71 -21.53 6.86
C GLN A 676 -19.36 -20.29 6.04
N LEU A 677 -18.09 -19.86 6.08
CA LEU A 677 -17.60 -18.76 5.24
C LEU A 677 -17.69 -19.11 3.75
N ILE A 678 -17.22 -20.31 3.33
CA ILE A 678 -17.36 -20.77 1.94
C ILE A 678 -18.83 -20.75 1.49
N PHE A 679 -19.76 -21.25 2.31
CA PHE A 679 -21.18 -21.29 1.99
C PHE A 679 -21.88 -19.93 2.08
N SER A 680 -21.19 -18.91 2.61
CA SER A 680 -21.69 -17.54 2.67
C SER A 680 -21.14 -16.64 1.56
N GLU A 681 -20.19 -17.14 0.75
CA GLU A 681 -19.73 -16.44 -0.46
C GLU A 681 -20.90 -16.28 -1.45
N GLU A 682 -20.83 -15.25 -2.30
CA GLU A 682 -21.89 -14.94 -3.28
C GLU A 682 -22.19 -16.12 -4.21
N ASN A 683 -21.14 -16.84 -4.61
CA ASN A 683 -21.25 -18.06 -5.38
C ASN A 683 -20.36 -19.17 -4.79
N PRO A 684 -20.90 -20.05 -3.92
CA PRO A 684 -20.12 -21.11 -3.29
C PRO A 684 -19.86 -22.31 -4.21
N LEU A 685 -20.58 -22.43 -5.34
CA LEU A 685 -20.54 -23.62 -6.19
C LEU A 685 -19.13 -23.92 -6.74
N PRO A 686 -18.35 -22.95 -7.28
CA PRO A 686 -16.98 -23.18 -7.71
C PRO A 686 -16.07 -23.68 -6.58
N ALA A 687 -16.24 -23.16 -5.36
CA ALA A 687 -15.46 -23.58 -4.20
C ALA A 687 -15.82 -25.01 -3.78
N ILE A 688 -17.11 -25.36 -3.79
CA ILE A 688 -17.61 -26.72 -3.52
C ILE A 688 -17.07 -27.73 -4.54
N ASN A 689 -17.06 -27.39 -5.83
CA ASN A 689 -16.45 -28.25 -6.87
C ASN A 689 -14.95 -28.44 -6.61
N ARG A 690 -14.26 -27.37 -6.24
CA ARG A 690 -12.83 -27.42 -5.90
C ARG A 690 -12.54 -28.30 -4.68
N LEU A 691 -13.41 -28.27 -3.65
CA LEU A 691 -13.34 -29.20 -2.51
C LEU A 691 -13.44 -30.66 -2.96
N ALA A 692 -14.29 -30.98 -3.94
CA ALA A 692 -14.38 -32.33 -4.52
C ALA A 692 -13.15 -32.73 -5.31
N GLU A 693 -12.58 -31.82 -6.11
CA GLU A 693 -11.35 -32.07 -6.88
C GLU A 693 -10.19 -32.48 -5.95
N PHE A 694 -10.05 -31.80 -4.80
CA PHE A 694 -9.08 -32.16 -3.76
C PHE A 694 -9.50 -33.34 -2.87
N LYS A 695 -10.65 -33.97 -3.14
CA LYS A 695 -11.21 -35.10 -2.38
C LYS A 695 -11.39 -34.79 -0.89
N LEU A 696 -11.78 -33.56 -0.55
CA LEU A 696 -11.90 -33.12 0.85
C LEU A 696 -13.20 -33.61 1.52
N PHE A 697 -14.25 -33.89 0.74
CA PHE A 697 -15.54 -34.32 1.28
C PHE A 697 -15.51 -35.61 2.09
N GLN A 698 -14.59 -36.53 1.77
CA GLN A 698 -14.43 -37.77 2.53
C GLN A 698 -13.99 -37.53 3.99
N PHE A 699 -13.39 -36.38 4.29
CA PHE A 699 -12.99 -36.01 5.65
C PHE A 699 -14.07 -35.22 6.39
N LEU A 700 -14.85 -34.43 5.66
CA LEU A 700 -15.99 -33.69 6.22
C LEU A 700 -17.15 -34.62 6.57
N TRP A 701 -17.40 -35.62 5.72
CA TRP A 701 -18.53 -36.54 5.80
C TRP A 701 -18.10 -38.00 5.60
N PRO A 702 -17.25 -38.56 6.48
CA PRO A 702 -16.80 -39.96 6.35
C PRO A 702 -17.97 -40.95 6.42
N ASP A 703 -19.02 -40.61 7.18
CA ASP A 703 -20.17 -41.50 7.45
C ASP A 703 -21.28 -41.43 6.39
N LEU A 704 -21.17 -40.52 5.41
CA LEU A 704 -22.17 -40.36 4.37
C LEU A 704 -22.10 -41.53 3.36
N LYS A 705 -23.12 -42.40 3.37
CA LYS A 705 -23.21 -43.58 2.49
C LYS A 705 -24.55 -43.61 1.72
N PRO A 706 -24.53 -43.65 0.37
CA PRO A 706 -23.36 -43.50 -0.50
C PRO A 706 -22.78 -42.08 -0.42
N HIS A 707 -21.47 -41.94 -0.70
CA HIS A 707 -20.79 -40.65 -0.64
C HIS A 707 -21.46 -39.58 -1.52
N LEU A 708 -21.29 -38.31 -1.15
CA LEU A 708 -21.82 -37.18 -1.91
C LEU A 708 -21.29 -37.21 -3.34
N LYS A 709 -22.20 -37.40 -4.30
CA LYS A 709 -21.87 -37.36 -5.74
C LYS A 709 -22.18 -35.97 -6.28
N ILE A 710 -21.14 -35.24 -6.68
CA ILE A 710 -21.28 -34.00 -7.43
C ILE A 710 -21.65 -34.34 -8.87
N ASP A 711 -22.95 -34.34 -9.15
CA ASP A 711 -23.52 -34.55 -10.48
C ASP A 711 -24.29 -33.31 -10.96
N ARG A 712 -24.80 -33.35 -12.20
CA ARG A 712 -25.58 -32.24 -12.79
C ARG A 712 -26.75 -31.81 -11.91
N ARG A 713 -27.41 -32.76 -11.24
CA ARG A 713 -28.57 -32.46 -10.38
C ARG A 713 -28.13 -31.82 -9.06
N PHE A 714 -26.96 -32.16 -8.52
CA PHE A 714 -26.42 -31.53 -7.31
C PHE A 714 -26.06 -30.07 -7.59
N ASN A 715 -25.34 -29.83 -8.68
CA ASN A 715 -25.02 -28.48 -9.14
C ASN A 715 -26.28 -27.67 -9.42
N HIS A 716 -27.29 -28.26 -10.07
CA HIS A 716 -28.57 -27.61 -10.30
C HIS A 716 -29.24 -27.14 -9.00
N ILE A 717 -29.31 -28.00 -7.97
CA ILE A 717 -29.92 -27.63 -6.67
C ILE A 717 -29.17 -26.45 -6.04
N LEU A 718 -27.83 -26.45 -6.06
CA LEU A 718 -27.04 -25.33 -5.52
C LEU A 718 -27.23 -24.04 -6.33
N THR A 719 -27.32 -24.13 -7.65
CA THR A 719 -27.67 -22.98 -8.50
C THR A 719 -29.06 -22.45 -8.15
N GLN A 720 -30.04 -23.33 -7.93
CA GLN A 720 -31.39 -22.93 -7.52
C GLN A 720 -31.41 -22.31 -6.11
N ALA A 721 -30.57 -22.80 -5.19
CA ALA A 721 -30.40 -22.19 -3.86
C ALA A 721 -29.85 -20.75 -3.96
N GLY A 722 -28.84 -20.54 -4.81
CA GLY A 722 -28.32 -19.19 -5.09
C GLY A 722 -29.39 -18.27 -5.68
N GLN A 723 -30.12 -18.73 -6.69
CA GLN A 723 -31.22 -17.96 -7.28
C GLN A 723 -32.32 -17.62 -6.26
N ALA A 724 -32.67 -18.54 -5.37
CA ALA A 724 -33.64 -18.30 -4.31
C ALA A 724 -33.14 -17.26 -3.29
N LEU A 725 -31.86 -17.30 -2.91
CA LEU A 725 -31.23 -16.31 -2.04
C LEU A 725 -31.16 -14.93 -2.69
N SER A 726 -30.74 -14.83 -3.95
CA SER A 726 -30.73 -13.57 -4.69
C SER A 726 -32.13 -12.97 -4.82
N TRP A 727 -33.13 -13.80 -5.13
CA TRP A 727 -34.53 -13.38 -5.16
C TRP A 727 -35.00 -12.84 -3.80
N HIS A 728 -34.69 -13.53 -2.70
CA HIS A 728 -35.05 -13.08 -1.35
C HIS A 728 -34.38 -11.75 -0.98
N HIS A 729 -33.10 -11.59 -1.31
CA HIS A 729 -32.37 -10.34 -1.08
C HIS A 729 -32.99 -9.16 -1.84
N LEU A 730 -33.40 -9.37 -3.11
CA LEU A 730 -34.01 -8.34 -3.94
C LEU A 730 -35.40 -7.89 -3.46
N LEU A 731 -36.04 -8.65 -2.57
CA LEU A 731 -37.32 -8.26 -1.96
C LEU A 731 -37.17 -7.25 -0.80
N TYR A 732 -35.94 -6.92 -0.39
CA TYR A 732 -35.64 -5.99 0.72
C TYR A 732 -36.44 -6.29 1.99
N LEU A 733 -36.62 -7.58 2.31
CA LEU A 733 -37.28 -7.98 3.54
C LEU A 733 -36.30 -7.76 4.70
N ASP A 734 -36.72 -7.04 5.75
CA ASP A 734 -35.91 -6.78 6.96
C ASP A 734 -35.54 -8.05 7.77
N GLU A 735 -35.88 -9.24 7.28
CA GLU A 735 -35.63 -10.51 7.95
C GLU A 735 -34.30 -11.16 7.47
N PRO A 736 -33.25 -11.22 8.30
CA PRO A 736 -31.98 -11.79 7.91
C PRO A 736 -32.10 -13.31 7.67
N CYS A 737 -31.61 -13.77 6.51
CA CYS A 737 -31.55 -15.20 6.16
C CYS A 737 -30.09 -15.65 6.00
N PRO A 738 -29.55 -16.48 6.91
CA PRO A 738 -28.17 -16.94 6.81
C PRO A 738 -27.97 -17.86 5.59
N ALA A 739 -27.26 -17.39 4.56
CA ALA A 739 -27.04 -18.11 3.31
C ALA A 739 -26.43 -19.51 3.52
N TRP A 740 -25.46 -19.63 4.43
CA TRP A 740 -24.81 -20.91 4.73
C TRP A 740 -25.78 -22.01 5.18
N GLN A 741 -26.89 -21.65 5.84
CA GLN A 741 -27.89 -22.62 6.27
C GLN A 741 -28.67 -23.17 5.08
N VAL A 742 -29.07 -22.31 4.15
CA VAL A 742 -29.76 -22.71 2.91
C VAL A 742 -28.86 -23.60 2.06
N TYR A 743 -27.59 -23.20 1.88
CA TYR A 743 -26.63 -24.01 1.14
C TYR A 743 -26.31 -25.34 1.83
N LEU A 744 -26.16 -25.35 3.16
CA LEU A 744 -25.97 -26.60 3.90
C LEU A 744 -27.15 -27.56 3.70
N LEU A 745 -28.39 -27.06 3.80
CA LEU A 745 -29.58 -27.87 3.52
C LEU A 745 -29.62 -28.36 2.07
N ALA A 746 -29.26 -27.51 1.11
CA ALA A 746 -29.19 -27.85 -0.31
C ALA A 746 -28.13 -28.94 -0.60
N ILE A 747 -26.94 -28.83 -0.01
CA ILE A 747 -25.87 -29.84 -0.09
C ILE A 747 -26.36 -31.17 0.50
N MET A 748 -27.01 -31.11 1.67
CA MET A 748 -27.57 -32.27 2.38
C MET A 748 -28.97 -32.64 1.87
N GLY A 749 -29.40 -32.11 0.72
CA GLY A 749 -30.78 -32.25 0.24
C GLY A 749 -31.17 -33.71 -0.03
N ARG A 750 -30.20 -34.52 -0.47
CA ARG A 750 -30.38 -35.97 -0.74
C ARG A 750 -30.15 -36.86 0.49
N SER A 751 -29.58 -36.28 1.54
CA SER A 751 -29.24 -36.99 2.76
C SER A 751 -30.45 -37.16 3.66
N LYS A 752 -30.43 -38.20 4.49
CA LYS A 752 -31.44 -38.40 5.53
C LYS A 752 -31.26 -37.37 6.64
N ALA A 753 -32.32 -37.05 7.37
CA ALA A 753 -32.26 -36.15 8.52
C ALA A 753 -31.26 -36.61 9.60
N ALA A 754 -31.10 -37.93 9.78
CA ALA A 754 -30.10 -38.50 10.68
C ALA A 754 -28.66 -38.14 10.27
N GLU A 755 -28.35 -38.10 8.98
CA GLU A 755 -27.02 -37.74 8.46
C GLU A 755 -26.74 -36.25 8.66
N LEU A 756 -27.74 -35.39 8.44
CA LEU A 756 -27.63 -33.95 8.77
C LEU A 756 -27.40 -33.75 10.27
N SER A 757 -28.14 -34.47 11.12
CA SER A 757 -27.95 -34.40 12.58
C SER A 757 -26.55 -34.86 12.98
N ALA A 758 -26.05 -35.97 12.43
CA ALA A 758 -24.72 -36.49 12.70
C ALA A 758 -23.62 -35.51 12.25
N PHE A 759 -23.77 -34.88 11.07
CA PHE A 759 -22.87 -33.83 10.62
C PHE A 759 -22.83 -32.65 11.59
N CYS A 760 -24.00 -32.12 11.96
CA CYS A 760 -24.10 -31.02 12.92
C CYS A 760 -23.48 -31.37 14.29
N GLN A 761 -23.63 -32.61 14.75
CA GLN A 761 -23.02 -33.09 15.99
C GLN A 761 -21.50 -33.19 15.90
N ARG A 762 -20.97 -33.73 14.79
CA ARG A 762 -19.52 -33.86 14.55
C ARG A 762 -18.80 -32.51 14.63
N PHE A 763 -19.40 -31.47 14.07
CA PHE A 763 -18.86 -30.10 14.08
C PHE A 763 -19.35 -29.26 15.27
N GLN A 764 -19.99 -29.89 16.26
CA GLN A 764 -20.40 -29.28 17.53
C GLN A 764 -21.30 -28.05 17.37
N LEU A 765 -22.22 -28.06 16.39
CA LEU A 765 -23.19 -26.98 16.24
C LEU A 765 -24.11 -26.91 17.47
N PRO A 766 -24.53 -25.70 17.89
CA PRO A 766 -25.45 -25.54 19.01
C PRO A 766 -26.73 -26.38 18.80
N PRO A 767 -27.24 -27.08 19.84
CA PRO A 767 -28.40 -27.96 19.71
C PRO A 767 -29.61 -27.26 19.10
N LYS A 768 -29.87 -26.00 19.48
CA LYS A 768 -30.94 -25.18 18.91
C LYS A 768 -30.82 -25.03 17.39
N THR A 769 -29.62 -24.77 16.88
CA THR A 769 -29.36 -24.61 15.44
C THR A 769 -29.48 -25.95 14.70
N ARG A 770 -28.94 -27.03 15.27
CA ARG A 770 -29.10 -28.38 14.72
C ARG A 770 -30.57 -28.75 14.58
N ASP A 771 -31.33 -28.65 15.67
CA ASP A 771 -32.73 -29.06 15.72
C ASP A 771 -33.57 -28.21 14.77
N PHE A 772 -33.29 -26.90 14.70
CA PHE A 772 -33.87 -26.00 13.72
C PHE A 772 -33.61 -26.47 12.28
N LEU A 773 -32.35 -26.73 11.89
CA LEU A 773 -32.02 -27.17 10.52
C LEU A 773 -32.68 -28.50 10.16
N VAL A 774 -32.69 -29.46 11.09
CA VAL A 774 -33.33 -30.76 10.89
C VAL A 774 -34.84 -30.61 10.71
N GLN A 775 -35.50 -29.80 11.53
CA GLN A 775 -36.93 -29.53 11.41
C GLN A 775 -37.25 -28.83 10.09
N GLN A 776 -36.51 -27.79 9.71
CA GLN A 776 -36.70 -27.08 8.45
C GLN A 776 -36.53 -28.01 7.23
N LYS A 777 -35.54 -28.91 7.25
CA LYS A 777 -35.35 -29.93 6.21
C LYS A 777 -36.54 -30.89 6.11
N LEU A 778 -36.94 -31.50 7.23
CA LEU A 778 -38.03 -32.48 7.26
C LEU A 778 -39.34 -31.87 6.77
N THR A 779 -39.68 -30.67 7.26
CA THR A 779 -40.91 -29.97 6.88
C THR A 779 -40.88 -29.57 5.41
N ALA A 780 -39.77 -29.02 4.90
CA ALA A 780 -39.63 -28.65 3.50
C ALA A 780 -39.67 -29.87 2.55
N ASP A 781 -39.00 -30.97 2.90
CA ASP A 781 -39.01 -32.19 2.09
C ASP A 781 -40.43 -32.79 2.03
N LYS A 782 -41.16 -32.79 3.17
CA LYS A 782 -42.57 -33.22 3.25
C LYS A 782 -43.48 -32.35 2.38
N ILE A 783 -43.35 -31.02 2.48
CA ILE A 783 -44.14 -30.07 1.69
C ILE A 783 -43.84 -30.24 0.21
N SER A 784 -42.55 -30.35 -0.17
CA SER A 784 -42.14 -30.58 -1.57
C SER A 784 -42.82 -31.81 -2.16
N HIS A 785 -42.92 -32.91 -1.39
CA HIS A 785 -43.62 -34.12 -1.81
C HIS A 785 -45.13 -33.89 -2.01
N ILE A 786 -45.80 -33.24 -1.04
CA ILE A 786 -47.23 -32.91 -1.12
C ILE A 786 -47.53 -32.03 -2.33
N LEU A 787 -46.77 -30.95 -2.51
CA LEU A 787 -46.96 -30.00 -3.62
C LEU A 787 -46.62 -30.62 -4.97
N TYR A 788 -45.68 -31.57 -5.02
CA TYR A 788 -45.34 -32.26 -6.26
C TYR A 788 -46.48 -33.16 -6.76
N GLN A 789 -47.20 -33.82 -5.85
CA GLN A 789 -48.30 -34.74 -6.18
C GLN A 789 -49.61 -34.04 -6.57
N ARG A 790 -49.81 -32.80 -6.13
CA ARG A 790 -51.05 -32.06 -6.39
C ARG A 790 -50.97 -31.21 -7.67
N LEU A 791 -52.12 -31.05 -8.34
CA LEU A 791 -52.28 -30.25 -9.55
C LEU A 791 -52.56 -28.77 -9.23
N THR A 792 -53.37 -28.49 -8.21
CA THR A 792 -53.76 -27.16 -7.75
C THR A 792 -53.92 -27.15 -6.23
N ILE A 793 -53.59 -26.02 -5.58
CA ILE A 793 -53.72 -25.80 -4.14
C ILE A 793 -54.32 -24.41 -3.90
N GLY A 794 -55.25 -24.31 -2.95
CA GLY A 794 -55.88 -23.05 -2.56
C GLY A 794 -54.95 -22.12 -1.76
N ARG A 795 -55.30 -20.83 -1.68
CA ARG A 795 -54.47 -19.82 -1.01
C ARG A 795 -54.34 -20.09 0.50
N SER A 796 -55.44 -20.43 1.18
CA SER A 796 -55.41 -20.75 2.60
C SER A 796 -54.63 -22.03 2.90
N GLU A 797 -54.79 -23.07 2.08
CA GLU A 797 -54.04 -24.31 2.21
C GLU A 797 -52.54 -24.10 2.02
N LEU A 798 -52.15 -23.31 1.01
CA LEU A 798 -50.76 -22.93 0.79
C LEU A 798 -50.18 -22.17 1.99
N TYR A 799 -50.94 -21.23 2.57
CA TYR A 799 -50.54 -20.49 3.76
C TYR A 799 -50.27 -21.43 4.94
N TRP A 800 -51.19 -22.33 5.26
CA TRP A 800 -51.04 -23.23 6.41
C TRP A 800 -49.91 -24.25 6.20
N LEU A 801 -49.68 -24.71 4.97
CA LEU A 801 -48.56 -25.58 4.63
C LEU A 801 -47.20 -24.87 4.84
N LEU A 802 -47.08 -23.61 4.40
CA LEU A 802 -45.80 -22.88 4.44
C LEU A 802 -45.55 -22.13 5.76
N LYS A 803 -46.57 -21.98 6.62
CA LYS A 803 -46.49 -21.21 7.89
C LYS A 803 -45.37 -21.65 8.83
N GLU A 804 -45.08 -22.95 8.88
CA GLU A 804 -44.08 -23.53 9.79
C GLU A 804 -42.64 -23.41 9.26
N LEU A 805 -42.47 -23.01 8.00
CA LEU A 805 -41.16 -22.77 7.41
C LEU A 805 -40.70 -21.33 7.69
N SER A 806 -39.47 -21.22 8.17
CA SER A 806 -38.70 -19.99 8.16
C SER A 806 -38.21 -19.66 6.75
N ASN A 807 -37.63 -18.47 6.53
CA ASN A 807 -37.01 -18.11 5.25
C ASN A 807 -35.98 -19.16 4.82
N VAL A 808 -35.18 -19.71 5.75
CA VAL A 808 -34.22 -20.79 5.44
C VAL A 808 -34.91 -22.02 4.83
N GLY A 809 -36.02 -22.46 5.43
CA GLY A 809 -36.79 -23.59 4.95
C GLY A 809 -37.53 -23.31 3.63
N LEU A 810 -38.06 -22.10 3.46
CA LEU A 810 -38.74 -21.67 2.23
C LEU A 810 -37.77 -21.61 1.04
N LEU A 811 -36.59 -21.03 1.23
CA LEU A 811 -35.58 -20.94 0.18
C LEU A 811 -34.97 -22.29 -0.14
N TYR A 812 -34.76 -23.15 0.85
CA TYR A 812 -34.40 -24.55 0.62
C TYR A 812 -35.49 -25.30 -0.17
N LEU A 813 -36.78 -25.10 0.15
CA LEU A 813 -37.90 -25.67 -0.60
C LEU A 813 -37.89 -25.20 -2.06
N MET A 814 -37.64 -23.91 -2.33
CA MET A 814 -37.48 -23.39 -3.70
C MET A 814 -36.29 -24.03 -4.42
N ALA A 815 -35.17 -24.29 -3.72
CA ALA A 815 -33.98 -24.89 -4.29
C ALA A 815 -34.21 -26.35 -4.75
N ILE A 816 -34.97 -27.13 -3.99
CA ILE A 816 -35.27 -28.53 -4.31
C ILE A 816 -36.53 -28.73 -5.16
N ALA A 817 -37.30 -27.65 -5.39
CA ALA A 817 -38.56 -27.70 -6.12
C ALA A 817 -38.36 -28.16 -7.57
N ARG A 818 -39.06 -29.24 -7.94
CA ARG A 818 -39.04 -29.78 -9.31
C ARG A 818 -40.03 -29.11 -10.27
N LYS A 819 -41.02 -28.42 -9.72
CA LYS A 819 -42.11 -27.74 -10.44
C LYS A 819 -42.00 -26.24 -10.19
N ASN A 820 -42.19 -25.43 -11.24
CA ASN A 820 -42.10 -23.98 -11.12
C ASN A 820 -43.27 -23.39 -10.31
N GLU A 821 -44.40 -24.10 -10.30
CA GLU A 821 -45.61 -23.79 -9.53
C GLU A 821 -45.31 -23.73 -8.03
N ILE A 822 -44.42 -24.59 -7.54
CA ILE A 822 -43.99 -24.58 -6.12
C ILE A 822 -43.26 -23.27 -5.81
N LYS A 823 -42.36 -22.82 -6.70
CA LYS A 823 -41.62 -21.57 -6.53
C LYS A 823 -42.57 -20.37 -6.57
N LYS A 824 -43.54 -20.37 -7.49
CA LYS A 824 -44.60 -19.36 -7.55
C LYS A 824 -45.44 -19.35 -6.27
N GLY A 825 -45.76 -20.52 -5.72
CA GLY A 825 -46.50 -20.64 -4.46
C GLY A 825 -45.72 -20.09 -3.27
N VAL A 826 -44.42 -20.41 -3.16
CA VAL A 826 -43.55 -19.81 -2.11
C VAL A 826 -43.45 -18.30 -2.29
N SER A 827 -43.29 -17.81 -3.52
CA SER A 827 -43.29 -16.38 -3.83
C SER A 827 -44.57 -15.69 -3.36
N LEU A 828 -45.74 -16.22 -3.76
CA LEU A 828 -47.05 -15.71 -3.36
C LEU A 828 -47.22 -15.69 -1.83
N TYR A 829 -46.73 -16.72 -1.15
CA TYR A 829 -46.77 -16.76 0.31
C TYR A 829 -45.91 -15.65 0.93
N VAL A 830 -44.67 -15.49 0.49
CA VAL A 830 -43.73 -14.50 1.05
C VAL A 830 -44.18 -13.06 0.76
N THR A 831 -44.67 -12.78 -0.44
CA THR A 831 -45.05 -11.40 -0.85
C THR A 831 -46.42 -10.98 -0.34
N GLU A 832 -47.40 -11.89 -0.35
CA GLU A 832 -48.80 -11.60 -0.06
C GLU A 832 -49.33 -12.34 1.18
N LEU A 833 -49.40 -13.68 1.14
CA LEU A 833 -50.21 -14.45 2.10
C LEU A 833 -49.68 -14.35 3.54
N ARG A 834 -48.36 -14.29 3.74
CA ARG A 834 -47.74 -14.18 5.06
C ARG A 834 -48.06 -12.84 5.74
N LYS A 835 -48.36 -11.80 4.96
CA LYS A 835 -48.74 -10.47 5.44
C LYS A 835 -50.24 -10.32 5.69
N ALA A 836 -51.05 -11.27 5.21
CA ALA A 836 -52.50 -11.24 5.39
C ALA A 836 -52.86 -11.32 6.88
N LYS A 837 -53.72 -10.40 7.32
CA LYS A 837 -54.26 -10.32 8.67
C LYS A 837 -55.76 -10.07 8.57
N SER A 838 -56.54 -10.75 9.39
CA SER A 838 -57.94 -10.38 9.59
C SER A 838 -58.02 -9.00 10.24
N GLN A 839 -59.07 -8.25 9.94
CA GLN A 839 -59.35 -6.95 10.56
C GLN A 839 -59.84 -7.13 12.00
N ILE A 840 -60.52 -8.25 12.29
CA ILE A 840 -60.89 -8.65 13.64
C ILE A 840 -59.70 -9.25 14.38
N THR A 841 -59.46 -8.73 15.58
CA THR A 841 -58.45 -9.23 16.51
C THR A 841 -59.09 -9.91 17.72
N GLY A 842 -58.27 -10.53 18.57
CA GLY A 842 -58.75 -11.08 19.83
C GLY A 842 -59.33 -10.02 20.80
N ARG A 843 -59.03 -8.73 20.63
CA ARG A 843 -59.66 -7.66 21.42
C ARG A 843 -61.09 -7.41 20.94
N ASP A 844 -61.31 -7.41 19.63
CA ASP A 844 -62.63 -7.25 19.03
C ASP A 844 -63.55 -8.42 19.40
N LEU A 845 -63.03 -9.66 19.42
CA LEU A 845 -63.79 -10.81 19.91
C LEU A 845 -64.25 -10.66 21.37
N LYS A 846 -63.44 -10.06 22.26
CA LYS A 846 -63.88 -9.76 23.63
C LYS A 846 -64.97 -8.68 23.64
N ALA A 847 -64.83 -7.64 22.82
CA ALA A 847 -65.82 -6.59 22.70
C ALA A 847 -67.16 -7.10 22.15
N MET A 848 -67.13 -8.15 21.32
CA MET A 848 -68.30 -8.85 20.79
C MET A 848 -68.93 -9.85 21.79
N GLY A 849 -68.43 -9.95 23.03
CA GLY A 849 -69.01 -10.78 24.09
C GLY A 849 -68.42 -12.19 24.24
N TYR A 850 -67.35 -12.54 23.51
CA TYR A 850 -66.70 -13.85 23.62
C TYR A 850 -65.75 -13.94 24.81
N SER A 851 -65.78 -15.07 25.52
CA SER A 851 -64.89 -15.35 26.64
C SER A 851 -63.50 -15.84 26.19
N PRO A 852 -62.39 -15.27 26.70
CA PRO A 852 -61.04 -15.65 26.29
C PRO A 852 -60.76 -17.15 26.53
N GLY A 853 -60.30 -17.86 25.50
CA GLY A 853 -59.99 -19.30 25.61
C GLY A 853 -59.53 -19.92 24.30
N PRO A 854 -59.33 -21.25 24.25
CA PRO A 854 -58.86 -21.97 23.04
C PRO A 854 -59.74 -21.72 21.81
N ARG A 855 -61.04 -21.46 22.01
CA ARG A 855 -62.00 -21.08 20.96
C ARG A 855 -61.58 -19.83 20.17
N PHE A 856 -60.87 -18.87 20.77
CA PHE A 856 -60.39 -17.67 20.08
C PHE A 856 -59.41 -18.00 18.97
N LYS A 857 -58.43 -18.88 19.25
CA LYS A 857 -57.43 -19.29 18.27
C LYS A 857 -58.10 -20.03 17.11
N THR A 858 -59.08 -20.89 17.40
CA THR A 858 -59.84 -21.61 16.38
C THR A 858 -60.67 -20.66 15.51
N ALA A 859 -61.35 -19.70 16.13
CA ALA A 859 -62.17 -18.71 15.44
C ALA A 859 -61.33 -17.79 14.54
N LEU A 860 -60.25 -17.21 15.07
CA LEU A 860 -59.34 -16.35 14.30
C LEU A 860 -58.62 -17.12 13.19
N ASN A 861 -58.25 -18.39 13.39
CA ASN A 861 -57.66 -19.21 12.33
C ASN A 861 -58.66 -19.53 11.21
N LYS A 862 -59.92 -19.85 11.54
CA LYS A 862 -60.99 -20.05 10.53
C LYS A 862 -61.31 -18.77 9.79
N LEU A 863 -61.36 -17.63 10.50
CA LEU A 863 -61.57 -16.33 9.90
C LEU A 863 -60.43 -15.96 8.94
N LEU A 864 -59.18 -16.17 9.36
CA LEU A 864 -58.01 -15.95 8.50
C LEU A 864 -58.04 -16.87 7.26
N THR A 865 -58.53 -18.10 7.41
CA THR A 865 -58.70 -19.04 6.27
C THR A 865 -59.73 -18.49 5.27
N ALA A 866 -60.90 -18.07 5.76
CA ALA A 866 -61.94 -17.46 4.92
C ALA A 866 -61.46 -16.16 4.23
N HIS A 867 -60.68 -15.35 4.94
CA HIS A 867 -60.07 -14.13 4.39
C HIS A 867 -59.05 -14.45 3.29
N LEU A 868 -58.17 -15.43 3.52
CA LEU A 868 -57.15 -15.85 2.54
C LEU A 868 -57.75 -16.43 1.25
N ASP A 869 -58.90 -17.09 1.35
CA ASP A 869 -59.63 -17.64 0.19
C ASP A 869 -60.58 -16.62 -0.47
N GLY A 870 -60.63 -15.38 0.04
CA GLY A 870 -61.42 -14.29 -0.51
C GLY A 870 -62.93 -14.36 -0.20
N ALA A 871 -63.33 -15.24 0.72
CA ALA A 871 -64.73 -15.40 1.15
C ALA A 871 -65.22 -14.28 2.08
N VAL A 872 -64.30 -13.57 2.75
CA VAL A 872 -64.57 -12.37 3.54
C VAL A 872 -63.47 -11.33 3.26
N GLN A 873 -63.86 -10.09 2.97
CA GLN A 873 -62.93 -9.00 2.59
C GLN A 873 -63.14 -7.72 3.40
N SER A 874 -64.32 -7.55 4.02
CA SER A 874 -64.65 -6.38 4.86
C SER A 874 -64.78 -6.74 6.34
N ARG A 875 -64.55 -5.78 7.24
CA ARG A 875 -64.77 -5.95 8.69
C ARG A 875 -66.16 -6.50 9.01
N GLN A 876 -67.19 -6.00 8.33
CA GLN A 876 -68.58 -6.38 8.56
C GLN A 876 -68.85 -7.84 8.14
N GLU A 877 -68.25 -8.29 7.03
CA GLU A 877 -68.27 -9.70 6.62
C GLU A 877 -67.52 -10.59 7.60
N GLU A 878 -66.38 -10.14 8.13
CA GLU A 878 -65.63 -10.86 9.16
C GLU A 878 -66.45 -11.01 10.46
N GLU A 879 -67.17 -9.96 10.88
CA GLU A 879 -67.99 -9.96 12.10
C GLU A 879 -69.18 -10.92 11.95
N THR A 880 -69.82 -10.86 10.78
CA THR A 880 -70.93 -11.74 10.41
C THR A 880 -70.47 -13.21 10.35
N PHE A 881 -69.29 -13.47 9.76
CA PHE A 881 -68.71 -14.81 9.68
C PHE A 881 -68.47 -15.42 11.06
N ILE A 882 -67.92 -14.64 11.99
CA ILE A 882 -67.68 -15.08 13.38
C ILE A 882 -69.00 -15.41 14.08
N GLN A 883 -70.00 -14.52 14.00
CA GLN A 883 -71.32 -14.73 14.63
C GLN A 883 -72.04 -15.98 14.09
N GLN A 884 -71.93 -16.26 12.79
CA GLN A 884 -72.56 -17.43 12.16
C GLN A 884 -71.86 -18.75 12.48
N HIS A 885 -70.52 -18.77 12.47
CA HIS A 885 -69.75 -20.01 12.60
C HIS A 885 -69.33 -20.34 14.04
N PHE A 886 -69.44 -19.37 14.94
CA PHE A 886 -69.13 -19.49 16.36
C PHE A 886 -70.18 -18.75 17.20
N PRO A 887 -71.47 -19.13 17.19
CA PRO A 887 -72.48 -18.44 17.99
C PRO A 887 -72.12 -18.47 19.49
N LEU A 888 -72.43 -17.39 20.20
CA LEU A 888 -72.37 -17.36 21.66
C LEU A 888 -73.46 -18.30 22.18
N ASP A 889 -73.12 -19.15 23.16
CA ASP A 889 -74.08 -20.05 23.78
C ASP A 889 -75.19 -19.21 24.45
N GLU A 890 -76.39 -19.18 23.87
CA GLU A 890 -77.59 -18.61 24.47
C GLU A 890 -78.00 -19.46 25.68
N GLY A 891 -77.38 -19.21 26.83
CA GLY A 891 -77.69 -19.99 28.02
C GLY A 891 -76.83 -19.62 29.22
N LEU A 892 -77.03 -18.41 29.76
CA LEU A 892 -76.84 -18.04 31.18
C LEU A 892 -77.24 -16.56 31.43
N GLN A 893 -78.36 -16.10 30.86
CA GLN A 893 -78.95 -14.77 31.15
C GLN A 893 -80.08 -14.79 32.20
N HIS A 894 -80.20 -15.86 32.99
CA HIS A 894 -81.13 -15.89 34.13
C HIS A 894 -80.39 -16.22 35.42
N HIS A 895 -79.74 -15.23 36.02
CA HIS A 895 -79.65 -15.02 37.48
C HIS A 895 -78.84 -13.76 37.76
N ASN A 896 -79.55 -12.63 37.91
CA ASN A 896 -79.31 -11.58 38.90
C ASN A 896 -80.14 -10.34 38.53
N LYS A 897 -81.45 -10.44 38.77
CA LYS A 897 -82.35 -9.30 38.95
C LYS A 897 -83.15 -9.51 40.23
N THR A 898 -82.45 -9.45 41.36
CA THR A 898 -83.06 -9.13 42.65
C THR A 898 -81.94 -8.72 43.59
N THR A 899 -81.79 -7.42 43.84
CA THR A 899 -81.86 -6.83 45.18
C THR A 899 -81.86 -5.31 45.01
N LEU A 900 -83.02 -4.70 45.22
CA LEU A 900 -83.23 -3.29 45.49
C LEU A 900 -83.69 -3.25 46.96
N GLN A 901 -82.75 -2.93 47.86
CA GLN A 901 -82.88 -2.25 49.16
C GLN A 901 -81.62 -2.48 49.99
#